data_AF-A0AAU2R9E4-F1
#
_entry.id   AF-A0AAU2R9E4-F1
#
_cell.length_a   1.000
_cell.length_b   1.000
_cell.length_c   1.000
_cell.angle_alpha   90.00
_cell.angle_beta   90.00
_cell.angle_gamma   90.00
#
_symmetry.space_group_name_H-M   'P 1'
#
loop_
_entity.id
_entity.type
_entity.pdbx_description
1 polymer ?
#
loop_
_entity_poly.entity_id
_entity_poly.type
_entity_poly.pdbx_seq_one_letter_code
_entity_poly.pdbx_strand_id
1 'polypeptide(L)'
;MTVSGTDGLSEKEFRQGRADWLEIRAGDLAAVLETAGPRLYRLLPSDLGDLTLVAAVTVARVAADEARAQPVAETVRWLERLIPGGHLHDLEGAVRELRSRLAAGGEPALWSWNAEGWEEMLLWRWRRSQPATDDLSRARVGWRVRWSADIPGMGAVDCPEWAPRRHGRQLLTPTEFFAGEPEPLRLLAQAVLDAPGTAAAVQDAVLLREEHLQGAGHLVWLAEQQAGVEQLEAWRRRHQATGSEATRAFLAELSEGVKRYMSLVLQPVVDALSACERALLGDSRHGARRSAADYLDAFLDAQEQPGEEAWRDERLSADVEQQARARHLLGETTWHGMLGTVPVWYRIVTSREERAAALAYSGKPSTSVVQVRTGAGVQRNLLADLFGLPADEHEEWYPEPGIEIDYAPDSAFDLCALLAVSQLGHARLEFLMRGADGSFQRLRSVRARVREDDTAAWRRWALGELSELVPDPEDLADLIAREDDDGTDEDDAADARTRADDRTSSDSGTSGSGPRSARDGLPEALLNKVRALLLKAENPAATEDEARVYLDKAYELMAKYGIEQAMLDDDVTEPERPVDRIVDLYPPYVKEGRRLLARIGYEMRCRSVYPGGKDNRHRVHLFGFETDLQATEVLFASLRLQMLEGADNADRLHRPETEDARAYKRSWMLGFIREVTARIGAAQQAARAAAEEEAGADEEVTSGRSVALVLADRTTFVEARLAAQYPKLNKTRPTKFKGTGYWQGVADGRHADIGGSAVADEEPNVQLTR
;
A
#
# COMPACT_ATOMS: atom_id res chain seq x y z
N MET A 1 -14.78 -18.92 -24.13
CA MET A 1 -14.16 -20.23 -24.45
C MET A 1 -14.37 -21.12 -23.25
N THR A 2 -14.98 -22.28 -23.49
CA THR A 2 -15.33 -23.29 -22.49
C THR A 2 -14.08 -23.93 -21.89
N VAL A 3 -14.12 -24.19 -20.58
CA VAL A 3 -13.12 -24.93 -19.82
C VAL A 3 -12.85 -26.25 -20.53
N SER A 4 -11.66 -26.38 -21.14
CA SER A 4 -11.20 -27.66 -21.66
C SER A 4 -10.80 -28.55 -20.49
N GLY A 5 -11.20 -29.82 -20.49
CA GLY A 5 -10.83 -30.81 -19.47
C GLY A 5 -9.33 -31.16 -19.39
N THR A 6 -8.46 -30.35 -20.00
CA THR A 6 -7.00 -30.55 -20.15
C THR A 6 -6.17 -29.59 -19.29
N ASP A 7 -6.81 -28.71 -18.52
CA ASP A 7 -6.10 -27.71 -17.71
C ASP A 7 -5.50 -28.34 -16.43
N GLY A 8 -4.23 -28.02 -16.16
CA GLY A 8 -3.52 -28.42 -14.94
C GLY A 8 -4.06 -27.76 -13.67
N LEU A 9 -3.67 -28.24 -12.49
CA LEU A 9 -4.08 -27.66 -11.20
C LEU A 9 -3.64 -26.19 -11.09
N SER A 10 -2.35 -25.92 -11.34
CA SER A 10 -1.75 -24.59 -11.29
C SER A 10 -2.42 -23.59 -12.23
N GLU A 11 -2.83 -24.02 -13.44
CA GLU A 11 -3.58 -23.16 -14.38
C GLU A 11 -4.96 -22.77 -13.83
N LYS A 12 -5.65 -23.69 -13.14
CA LYS A 12 -6.97 -23.44 -12.55
C LYS A 12 -6.87 -22.52 -11.35
N GLU A 13 -5.94 -22.77 -10.44
CA GLU A 13 -5.70 -21.94 -9.25
C GLU A 13 -5.29 -20.52 -9.65
N PHE A 14 -4.38 -20.38 -10.60
CA PHE A 14 -3.98 -19.09 -11.15
C PHE A 14 -5.18 -18.32 -11.70
N ARG A 15 -6.01 -18.99 -12.53
CA ARG A 15 -7.18 -18.37 -13.15
C ARG A 15 -8.20 -17.94 -12.10
N GLN A 16 -8.45 -18.79 -11.11
CA GLN A 16 -9.40 -18.51 -10.03
C GLN A 16 -8.93 -17.31 -9.19
N GLY A 17 -7.69 -17.35 -8.71
CA GLY A 17 -7.12 -16.26 -7.91
C GLY A 17 -7.05 -14.93 -8.67
N ARG A 18 -6.88 -14.95 -9.99
CA ARG A 18 -7.00 -13.76 -10.84
C ARG A 18 -8.44 -13.25 -10.97
N ALA A 19 -9.40 -14.16 -11.13
CA ALA A 19 -10.80 -13.80 -11.27
C ALA A 19 -11.37 -13.18 -9.99
N ASP A 20 -11.05 -13.76 -8.83
CA ASP A 20 -11.47 -13.29 -7.51
C ASP A 20 -10.88 -11.91 -7.20
N TRP A 21 -9.59 -11.74 -7.46
CA TRP A 21 -8.91 -10.45 -7.29
C TRP A 21 -9.55 -9.35 -8.14
N LEU A 22 -9.83 -9.60 -9.42
CA LEU A 22 -10.47 -8.61 -10.29
C LEU A 22 -11.88 -8.24 -9.83
N GLU A 23 -12.63 -9.18 -9.25
CA GLU A 23 -13.96 -8.91 -8.70
C GLU A 23 -13.89 -7.98 -7.49
N ILE A 24 -12.99 -8.27 -6.55
CA ILE A 24 -12.74 -7.43 -5.37
C ILE A 24 -12.32 -6.01 -5.81
N ARG A 25 -11.35 -5.90 -6.73
CA ARG A 25 -10.84 -4.61 -7.18
C ARG A 25 -11.86 -3.80 -7.99
N ALA A 26 -12.72 -4.47 -8.77
CA ALA A 26 -13.84 -3.79 -9.41
C ALA A 26 -14.81 -3.21 -8.36
N GLY A 27 -15.09 -3.95 -7.28
CA GLY A 27 -15.89 -3.47 -6.15
C GLY A 27 -15.27 -2.25 -5.45
N ASP A 28 -13.96 -2.30 -5.16
CA ASP A 28 -13.24 -1.19 -4.53
C ASP A 28 -13.32 0.08 -5.39
N LEU A 29 -13.07 -0.03 -6.69
CA LEU A 29 -13.11 1.11 -7.61
C LEU A 29 -14.53 1.63 -7.82
N ALA A 30 -15.53 0.76 -7.86
CA ALA A 30 -16.93 1.19 -7.88
C ALA A 30 -17.29 2.01 -6.63
N ALA A 31 -16.83 1.59 -5.45
CA ALA A 31 -17.03 2.33 -4.20
C ALA A 31 -16.32 3.70 -4.20
N VAL A 32 -15.15 3.80 -4.86
CA VAL A 32 -14.51 5.09 -5.10
C VAL A 32 -15.40 6.00 -5.93
N LEU A 33 -16.00 5.50 -7.02
CA LEU A 33 -16.91 6.31 -7.82
C LEU A 33 -18.17 6.72 -7.04
N GLU A 34 -18.74 5.80 -6.28
CA GLU A 34 -19.93 6.07 -5.45
C GLU A 34 -19.66 7.18 -4.41
N THR A 35 -18.47 7.17 -3.81
CA THR A 35 -18.08 8.12 -2.76
C THR A 35 -17.59 9.45 -3.34
N ALA A 36 -16.69 9.40 -4.33
CA ALA A 36 -16.05 10.58 -4.91
C ALA A 36 -16.94 11.26 -5.96
N GLY A 37 -17.72 10.51 -6.73
CA GLY A 37 -18.59 11.02 -7.78
C GLY A 37 -20.03 10.50 -7.70
N PRO A 38 -20.76 10.70 -6.57
CA PRO A 38 -22.10 10.14 -6.36
C PRO A 38 -23.11 10.60 -7.41
N ARG A 39 -22.94 11.82 -7.96
CA ARG A 39 -23.78 12.33 -9.06
C ARG A 39 -23.60 11.49 -10.32
N LEU A 40 -22.35 11.21 -10.69
CA LEU A 40 -22.04 10.43 -11.88
C LEU A 40 -22.45 8.95 -11.71
N TYR A 41 -22.21 8.39 -10.53
CA TYR A 41 -22.59 7.00 -10.20
C TYR A 41 -24.08 6.72 -10.43
N ARG A 42 -24.98 7.63 -10.00
CA ARG A 42 -26.44 7.47 -10.19
C ARG A 42 -26.90 7.58 -11.63
N LEU A 43 -26.10 8.17 -12.51
CA LEU A 43 -26.42 8.35 -13.92
C LEU A 43 -25.93 7.19 -14.79
N LEU A 44 -25.18 6.24 -14.22
CA LEU A 44 -24.63 5.14 -14.99
C LEU A 44 -25.72 4.26 -15.61
N PRO A 45 -25.54 3.84 -16.88
CA PRO A 45 -26.49 2.97 -17.56
C PRO A 45 -26.55 1.57 -16.96
N SER A 46 -27.75 0.98 -16.89
CA SER A 46 -27.96 -0.41 -16.51
C SER A 46 -27.88 -1.39 -17.70
N ASP A 47 -27.84 -0.91 -18.94
CA ASP A 47 -27.82 -1.75 -20.16
C ASP A 47 -26.43 -2.31 -20.50
N LEU A 48 -25.37 -1.87 -19.80
CA LEU A 48 -23.99 -2.33 -20.01
C LEU A 48 -23.59 -3.53 -19.14
N GLY A 49 -24.54 -4.14 -18.43
CA GLY A 49 -24.32 -5.31 -17.58
C GLY A 49 -24.19 -4.93 -16.11
N ASP A 50 -23.27 -5.59 -15.39
CA ASP A 50 -23.03 -5.35 -13.97
C ASP A 50 -22.62 -3.89 -13.71
N LEU A 51 -23.43 -3.19 -12.91
CA LEU A 51 -23.23 -1.79 -12.55
C LEU A 51 -21.90 -1.57 -11.82
N THR A 52 -21.46 -2.53 -11.01
CA THR A 52 -20.18 -2.46 -10.28
C THR A 52 -19.02 -2.32 -11.26
N LEU A 53 -18.99 -3.19 -12.27
CA LEU A 53 -17.95 -3.16 -13.28
C LEU A 53 -18.04 -1.93 -14.19
N VAL A 54 -19.25 -1.47 -14.54
CA VAL A 54 -19.46 -0.23 -15.30
C VAL A 54 -18.95 0.98 -14.51
N ALA A 55 -19.20 1.04 -13.21
CA ALA A 55 -18.70 2.08 -12.32
C ALA A 55 -17.17 2.06 -12.21
N ALA A 56 -16.58 0.88 -12.01
CA ALA A 56 -15.12 0.70 -11.96
C ALA A 56 -14.45 1.16 -13.27
N VAL A 57 -14.97 0.75 -14.43
CA VAL A 57 -14.46 1.20 -15.75
C VAL A 57 -14.57 2.72 -15.88
N THR A 58 -15.71 3.30 -15.47
CA THR A 58 -15.95 4.75 -15.60
C THR A 58 -14.93 5.56 -14.80
N VAL A 59 -14.69 5.21 -13.53
CA VAL A 59 -13.73 5.96 -12.70
C VAL A 59 -12.29 5.78 -13.16
N ALA A 60 -11.90 4.55 -13.54
CA ALA A 60 -10.56 4.28 -14.08
C ALA A 60 -10.31 5.06 -15.37
N ARG A 61 -11.32 5.15 -16.23
CA ARG A 61 -11.24 5.93 -17.47
C ARG A 61 -11.17 7.43 -17.24
N VAL A 62 -11.93 7.98 -16.28
CA VAL A 62 -11.81 9.41 -15.91
C VAL A 62 -10.40 9.72 -15.37
N ALA A 63 -9.84 8.83 -14.54
CA ALA A 63 -8.47 8.96 -14.06
C ALA A 63 -7.45 8.84 -15.20
N ALA A 64 -7.67 7.93 -16.15
CA ALA A 64 -6.81 7.75 -17.31
C ALA A 64 -6.90 8.93 -18.29
N ASP A 65 -8.05 9.58 -18.44
CA ASP A 65 -8.19 10.82 -19.21
C ASP A 65 -7.35 11.95 -18.59
N GLU A 66 -7.36 12.07 -17.26
CA GLU A 66 -6.49 13.02 -16.55
C GLU A 66 -5.01 12.69 -16.76
N ALA A 67 -4.63 11.41 -16.66
CA ALA A 67 -3.28 10.94 -16.97
C ALA A 67 -2.86 11.28 -18.40
N ARG A 68 -3.79 11.20 -19.37
CA ARG A 68 -3.59 11.61 -20.76
C ARG A 68 -3.56 13.13 -20.98
N ALA A 69 -3.66 13.93 -19.92
CA ALA A 69 -3.82 15.37 -19.94
C ALA A 69 -5.02 15.84 -20.80
N GLN A 70 -6.11 15.07 -20.80
CA GLN A 70 -7.31 15.43 -21.56
C GLN A 70 -8.14 16.51 -20.85
N PRO A 71 -8.65 17.51 -21.60
CA PRO A 71 -9.58 18.51 -21.07
C PRO A 71 -10.84 17.86 -20.47
N VAL A 72 -11.45 18.53 -19.50
CA VAL A 72 -12.72 18.09 -18.90
C VAL A 72 -13.80 17.95 -19.96
N ALA A 73 -13.83 18.86 -20.93
CA ALA A 73 -14.79 18.82 -22.04
C ALA A 73 -14.75 17.50 -22.84
N GLU A 74 -13.57 16.91 -23.08
CA GLU A 74 -13.47 15.63 -23.80
C GLU A 74 -13.98 14.46 -22.96
N THR A 75 -13.74 14.46 -21.64
CA THR A 75 -14.32 13.47 -20.74
C THR A 75 -15.85 13.56 -20.72
N VAL A 76 -16.40 14.78 -20.65
CA VAL A 76 -17.86 15.01 -20.72
C VAL A 76 -18.45 14.45 -22.01
N ARG A 77 -17.82 14.68 -23.17
CA ARG A 77 -18.32 14.22 -24.47
C ARG A 77 -18.51 12.71 -24.55
N TRP A 78 -17.61 11.90 -23.98
CA TRP A 78 -17.82 10.46 -23.97
C TRP A 78 -18.79 10.00 -22.88
N LEU A 79 -18.87 10.70 -21.75
CA LEU A 79 -19.90 10.44 -20.73
C LEU A 79 -21.31 10.72 -21.26
N GLU A 80 -21.52 11.77 -22.04
CA GLU A 80 -22.79 12.02 -22.74
C GLU A 80 -23.15 10.90 -23.72
N ARG A 81 -22.13 10.28 -24.34
CA ARG A 81 -22.32 9.10 -25.18
C ARG A 81 -22.58 7.85 -24.37
N LEU A 82 -22.07 7.72 -23.14
CA LEU A 82 -22.28 6.55 -22.28
C LEU A 82 -23.65 6.59 -21.59
N ILE A 83 -24.04 7.76 -21.10
CA ILE A 83 -25.21 7.99 -20.24
C ILE A 83 -26.43 8.36 -21.10
N PRO A 84 -27.51 7.57 -21.07
CA PRO A 84 -28.77 7.94 -21.72
C PRO A 84 -29.26 9.31 -21.23
N GLY A 85 -29.40 10.28 -22.14
CA GLY A 85 -29.82 11.64 -21.77
C GLY A 85 -28.75 12.46 -21.03
N GLY A 86 -27.47 12.07 -21.09
CA GLY A 86 -26.38 12.73 -20.35
C GLY A 86 -26.29 14.25 -20.52
N HIS A 87 -26.62 14.77 -21.71
CA HIS A 87 -26.66 16.21 -22.03
C HIS A 87 -27.66 17.03 -21.18
N LEU A 88 -28.58 16.38 -20.46
CA LEU A 88 -29.54 17.03 -19.56
C LEU A 88 -28.96 17.27 -18.16
N HIS A 89 -27.78 16.74 -17.86
CA HIS A 89 -27.14 16.79 -16.55
C HIS A 89 -25.89 17.68 -16.58
N ASP A 90 -25.54 18.27 -15.44
CA ASP A 90 -24.27 18.99 -15.24
C ASP A 90 -23.12 17.98 -15.09
N LEU A 91 -22.72 17.39 -16.22
CA LEU A 91 -21.61 16.44 -16.28
C LEU A 91 -20.25 17.14 -16.12
N GLU A 92 -20.13 18.39 -16.55
CA GLU A 92 -18.89 19.15 -16.38
C GLU A 92 -18.56 19.38 -14.91
N GLY A 93 -19.55 19.85 -14.12
CA GLY A 93 -19.41 19.97 -12.68
C GLY A 93 -19.12 18.62 -12.01
N ALA A 94 -19.80 17.55 -12.42
CA ALA A 94 -19.58 16.22 -11.87
C ALA A 94 -18.17 15.66 -12.17
N VAL A 95 -17.61 15.91 -13.36
CA VAL A 95 -16.24 15.49 -13.71
C VAL A 95 -15.21 16.32 -12.93
N ARG A 96 -15.40 17.63 -12.78
CA ARG A 96 -14.50 18.48 -11.96
C ARG A 96 -14.49 18.05 -10.50
N GLU A 97 -15.68 17.82 -9.92
CA GLU A 97 -15.85 17.27 -8.56
C GLU A 97 -15.10 15.94 -8.43
N LEU A 98 -15.31 15.01 -9.37
CA LEU A 98 -14.65 13.70 -9.36
C LEU A 98 -13.13 13.81 -9.46
N ARG A 99 -12.58 14.54 -10.45
CA ARG A 99 -11.12 14.69 -10.62
C ARG A 99 -10.45 15.30 -9.37
N SER A 100 -11.09 16.29 -8.74
CA SER A 100 -10.58 16.90 -7.50
C SER A 100 -10.51 15.91 -6.34
N ARG A 101 -11.53 15.07 -6.17
CA ARG A 101 -11.57 14.06 -5.11
C ARG A 101 -10.69 12.86 -5.41
N LEU A 102 -10.44 12.54 -6.68
CA LEU A 102 -9.48 11.52 -7.07
C LEU A 102 -8.05 11.97 -6.81
N ALA A 103 -7.72 13.25 -7.03
CA ALA A 103 -6.43 13.81 -6.64
C ALA A 103 -6.20 13.69 -5.13
N ALA A 104 -7.20 14.07 -4.32
CA ALA A 104 -7.17 13.89 -2.87
C ALA A 104 -7.35 12.43 -2.41
N GLY A 105 -7.66 11.51 -3.32
CA GLY A 105 -7.96 10.12 -3.05
C GLY A 105 -6.69 9.26 -3.00
N GLY A 106 -6.62 8.35 -2.03
CA GLY A 106 -5.47 7.46 -1.84
C GLY A 106 -5.58 6.12 -2.56
N GLU A 107 -6.30 6.02 -3.69
CA GLU A 107 -6.46 4.75 -4.43
C GLU A 107 -5.37 4.59 -5.50
N PRO A 108 -4.36 3.71 -5.30
CA PRO A 108 -3.20 3.62 -6.18
C PRO A 108 -3.51 3.23 -7.62
N ALA A 109 -4.60 2.48 -7.85
CA ALA A 109 -5.02 2.10 -9.19
C ALA A 109 -5.44 3.31 -10.05
N LEU A 110 -5.79 4.44 -9.43
CA LEU A 110 -6.26 5.66 -10.09
C LEU A 110 -5.20 6.75 -10.18
N TRP A 111 -3.98 6.50 -9.70
CA TRP A 111 -2.85 7.41 -9.94
C TRP A 111 -2.49 7.46 -11.42
N SER A 112 -2.00 8.61 -11.88
CA SER A 112 -1.79 8.88 -13.30
C SER A 112 -0.97 7.80 -14.02
N TRP A 113 0.11 7.31 -13.41
CA TRP A 113 1.00 6.27 -13.97
C TRP A 113 0.41 4.85 -13.92
N ASN A 114 -0.71 4.63 -13.23
CA ASN A 114 -1.40 3.33 -13.14
C ASN A 114 -2.74 3.31 -13.90
N ALA A 115 -3.42 4.45 -14.02
CA ALA A 115 -4.80 4.54 -14.46
C ALA A 115 -5.06 3.98 -15.87
N GLU A 116 -4.15 4.23 -16.84
CA GLU A 116 -4.29 3.69 -18.20
C GLU A 116 -4.27 2.15 -18.21
N GLY A 117 -3.41 1.52 -17.40
CA GLY A 117 -3.33 0.06 -17.30
C GLY A 117 -4.58 -0.57 -16.65
N TRP A 118 -5.16 0.10 -15.65
CA TRP A 118 -6.40 -0.32 -15.02
C TRP A 118 -7.63 -0.11 -15.92
N GLU A 119 -7.68 0.99 -16.68
CA GLU A 119 -8.70 1.20 -17.70
C GLU A 119 -8.71 0.03 -18.70
N GLU A 120 -7.55 -0.33 -19.24
CA GLU A 120 -7.43 -1.44 -20.20
C GLU A 120 -7.89 -2.77 -19.59
N MET A 121 -7.43 -3.09 -18.37
CA MET A 121 -7.80 -4.31 -17.66
C MET A 121 -9.31 -4.40 -17.39
N LEU A 122 -9.93 -3.31 -16.93
CA LEU A 122 -11.35 -3.30 -16.59
C LEU A 122 -12.22 -3.32 -17.85
N LEU A 123 -11.84 -2.64 -18.92
CA LEU A 123 -12.53 -2.74 -20.22
C LEU A 123 -12.44 -4.15 -20.79
N TRP A 124 -11.29 -4.82 -20.62
CA TRP A 124 -11.13 -6.23 -20.95
C TRP A 124 -12.07 -7.13 -20.13
N ARG A 125 -12.09 -6.96 -18.80
CA ARG A 125 -12.97 -7.72 -17.88
C ARG A 125 -14.45 -7.49 -18.20
N TRP A 126 -14.82 -6.24 -18.48
CA TRP A 126 -16.17 -5.85 -18.89
C TRP A 126 -16.58 -6.49 -20.21
N ARG A 127 -15.68 -6.50 -21.21
CA ARG A 127 -15.94 -7.19 -22.48
C ARG A 127 -16.17 -8.69 -22.27
N ARG A 128 -15.44 -9.31 -21.34
CA ARG A 128 -15.58 -10.73 -20.98
C ARG A 128 -16.89 -11.06 -20.26
N SER A 129 -17.46 -10.10 -19.50
CA SER A 129 -18.74 -10.28 -18.84
C SER A 129 -19.94 -10.11 -19.79
N GLN A 130 -19.72 -9.60 -21.01
CA GLN A 130 -20.80 -9.44 -21.98
C GLN A 130 -21.31 -10.81 -22.48
N PRO A 131 -22.62 -10.94 -22.76
CA PRO A 131 -23.18 -12.16 -23.34
C PRO A 131 -22.49 -12.56 -24.64
N ALA A 132 -22.38 -13.86 -24.88
CA ALA A 132 -21.91 -14.38 -26.16
C ALA A 132 -22.77 -13.82 -27.31
N THR A 133 -22.12 -13.30 -28.34
CA THR A 133 -22.77 -12.66 -29.49
C THR A 133 -22.28 -13.32 -30.78
N ASP A 134 -23.19 -13.57 -31.72
CA ASP A 134 -22.88 -14.21 -33.00
C ASP A 134 -21.96 -13.36 -33.92
N ASP A 135 -22.00 -12.04 -33.77
CA ASP A 135 -21.14 -11.07 -34.49
C ASP A 135 -20.34 -10.20 -33.48
N LEU A 136 -19.28 -10.79 -32.91
CA LEU A 136 -18.37 -10.12 -31.98
C LEU A 136 -17.71 -8.87 -32.58
N SER A 137 -17.47 -8.85 -33.89
CA SER A 137 -16.85 -7.70 -34.57
C SER A 137 -17.76 -6.48 -34.54
N ARG A 138 -19.05 -6.65 -34.87
CA ARG A 138 -20.04 -5.58 -34.78
C ARG A 138 -20.29 -5.12 -33.35
N ALA A 139 -20.39 -6.06 -32.42
CA ALA A 139 -20.54 -5.74 -31.00
C ALA A 139 -19.38 -4.86 -30.49
N ARG A 140 -18.14 -5.22 -30.83
CA ARG A 140 -16.93 -4.43 -30.48
C ARG A 140 -16.94 -3.03 -31.06
N VAL A 141 -17.41 -2.84 -32.30
CA VAL A 141 -17.55 -1.49 -32.89
C VAL A 141 -18.56 -0.66 -32.08
N GLY A 142 -19.71 -1.25 -31.72
CA GLY A 142 -20.70 -0.59 -30.87
C GLY A 142 -20.14 -0.21 -29.50
N TRP A 143 -19.43 -1.13 -28.85
CA TRP A 143 -18.80 -0.87 -27.54
C TRP A 143 -17.72 0.20 -27.62
N ARG A 144 -16.88 0.18 -28.66
CA ARG A 144 -15.84 1.21 -28.89
C ARG A 144 -16.45 2.59 -29.03
N VAL A 145 -17.57 2.72 -29.75
CA VAL A 145 -18.31 3.98 -29.87
C VAL A 145 -18.91 4.40 -28.54
N ARG A 146 -19.51 3.46 -27.81
CA ARG A 146 -20.20 3.74 -26.54
C ARG A 146 -19.24 4.20 -25.44
N TRP A 147 -18.13 3.48 -25.27
CA TRP A 147 -17.08 3.84 -24.31
C TRP A 147 -16.13 4.92 -24.81
N SER A 148 -16.13 5.20 -26.13
CA SER A 148 -15.12 6.05 -26.79
C SER A 148 -13.68 5.57 -26.52
N ALA A 149 -13.53 4.27 -26.31
CA ALA A 149 -12.33 3.59 -25.85
C ALA A 149 -12.01 2.43 -26.76
N ASP A 150 -10.74 2.14 -26.98
CA ASP A 150 -10.37 0.88 -27.64
C ASP A 150 -10.67 -0.28 -26.70
N ILE A 151 -11.49 -1.22 -27.16
CA ILE A 151 -11.86 -2.41 -26.38
C ILE A 151 -10.86 -3.53 -26.72
N PRO A 152 -10.06 -4.00 -25.74
CA PRO A 152 -9.03 -5.01 -25.99
C PRO A 152 -9.60 -6.26 -26.68
N GLY A 153 -8.90 -6.72 -27.72
CA GLY A 153 -9.25 -7.94 -28.46
C GLY A 153 -8.84 -9.22 -27.73
N MET A 154 -9.26 -10.38 -28.26
CA MET A 154 -8.80 -11.67 -27.73
C MET A 154 -7.26 -11.75 -27.86
N GLY A 155 -6.54 -11.95 -26.75
CA GLY A 155 -5.08 -11.87 -26.69
C GLY A 155 -4.43 -12.82 -25.68
N ALA A 156 -3.15 -12.60 -25.36
CA ALA A 156 -2.47 -13.38 -24.32
C ALA A 156 -2.92 -12.99 -22.90
N VAL A 157 -3.26 -11.71 -22.69
CA VAL A 157 -3.83 -11.15 -21.44
C VAL A 157 -5.12 -11.84 -21.01
N ASP A 158 -5.81 -12.47 -21.96
CA ASP A 158 -7.05 -13.20 -21.73
C ASP A 158 -6.87 -14.45 -20.86
N CYS A 159 -5.78 -15.18 -21.08
CA CYS A 159 -5.44 -16.44 -20.42
C CYS A 159 -3.90 -16.52 -20.27
N PRO A 160 -3.26 -15.67 -19.45
CA PRO A 160 -1.81 -15.64 -19.31
C PRO A 160 -1.26 -17.00 -18.83
N GLU A 161 -2.05 -17.78 -18.09
CA GLU A 161 -1.70 -19.13 -17.65
C GLU A 161 -1.47 -20.12 -18.83
N TRP A 162 -1.98 -19.81 -20.02
CA TRP A 162 -1.78 -20.62 -21.23
C TRP A 162 -0.57 -20.18 -22.06
N ALA A 163 0.10 -19.08 -21.71
CA ALA A 163 1.27 -18.62 -22.44
C ALA A 163 2.39 -19.67 -22.59
N PRO A 164 2.70 -20.52 -21.57
CA PRO A 164 3.68 -21.60 -21.69
C PRO A 164 3.37 -22.62 -22.79
N ARG A 165 2.10 -22.76 -23.19
CA ARG A 165 1.67 -23.74 -24.21
C ARG A 165 2.26 -23.45 -25.58
N ARG A 166 2.64 -22.19 -25.86
CA ARG A 166 3.39 -21.82 -27.07
C ARG A 166 4.77 -22.51 -27.14
N HIS A 167 5.31 -22.90 -26.00
CA HIS A 167 6.56 -23.64 -25.84
C HIS A 167 6.33 -25.13 -25.55
N GLY A 168 5.11 -25.65 -25.73
CA GLY A 168 4.76 -27.04 -25.45
C GLY A 168 4.75 -27.38 -23.96
N ARG A 169 4.62 -26.38 -23.07
CA ARG A 169 4.58 -26.55 -21.61
C ARG A 169 3.22 -26.14 -21.04
N GLN A 170 2.87 -26.69 -19.88
CA GLN A 170 1.80 -26.18 -19.03
C GLN A 170 2.38 -25.20 -18.00
N LEU A 171 1.51 -24.48 -17.28
CA LEU A 171 1.94 -23.75 -16.09
C LEU A 171 2.31 -24.74 -14.98
N LEU A 172 3.59 -24.72 -14.58
CA LEU A 172 4.16 -25.66 -13.59
C LEU A 172 4.92 -24.89 -12.51
N THR A 173 4.92 -25.44 -11.30
CA THR A 173 5.85 -25.05 -10.23
C THR A 173 7.28 -25.50 -10.55
N PRO A 174 8.31 -24.94 -9.90
CA PRO A 174 9.69 -25.43 -10.04
C PRO A 174 9.80 -26.93 -9.74
N THR A 175 9.14 -27.41 -8.67
CA THR A 175 9.17 -28.82 -8.26
C THR A 175 8.58 -29.73 -9.34
N GLU A 176 7.44 -29.36 -9.94
CA GLU A 176 6.84 -30.11 -11.04
C GLU A 176 7.68 -30.08 -12.32
N PHE A 177 8.33 -28.94 -12.61
CA PHE A 177 9.21 -28.83 -13.78
C PHE A 177 10.44 -29.73 -13.65
N PHE A 178 11.12 -29.70 -12.51
CA PHE A 178 12.31 -30.52 -12.25
C PHE A 178 11.99 -32.01 -12.10
N ALA A 179 10.73 -32.39 -11.82
CA ALA A 179 10.31 -33.79 -11.84
C ALA A 179 10.52 -34.47 -13.21
N GLY A 180 10.54 -33.68 -14.31
CA GLY A 180 10.83 -34.15 -15.66
C GLY A 180 12.31 -34.12 -16.07
N GLU A 181 13.21 -33.64 -15.20
CA GLU A 181 14.66 -33.58 -15.45
C GLU A 181 15.37 -34.86 -14.96
N PRO A 182 16.63 -35.12 -15.37
CA PRO A 182 17.38 -36.30 -14.96
C PRO A 182 17.45 -36.47 -13.43
N GLU A 183 17.44 -37.73 -12.97
CA GLU A 183 17.30 -38.08 -11.54
C GLU A 183 18.23 -37.30 -10.58
N PRO A 184 19.54 -37.15 -10.85
CA PRO A 184 20.41 -36.39 -9.96
C PRO A 184 19.99 -34.94 -9.80
N LEU A 185 19.55 -34.31 -10.90
CA LEU A 185 19.12 -32.91 -10.91
C LEU A 185 17.78 -32.74 -10.20
N ARG A 186 16.85 -33.67 -10.45
CA ARG A 186 15.53 -33.73 -9.79
C ARG A 186 15.68 -33.83 -8.28
N LEU A 187 16.46 -34.79 -7.79
CA LEU A 187 16.66 -35.00 -6.35
C LEU A 187 17.32 -33.79 -5.68
N LEU A 188 18.30 -33.17 -6.35
CA LEU A 188 18.95 -31.97 -5.83
C LEU A 188 17.97 -30.79 -5.74
N ALA A 189 17.26 -30.48 -6.84
CA ALA A 189 16.31 -29.38 -6.87
C ALA A 189 15.22 -29.55 -5.81
N GLN A 190 14.67 -30.76 -5.68
CA GLN A 190 13.70 -31.09 -4.65
C GLN A 190 14.26 -30.88 -3.24
N ALA A 191 15.44 -31.43 -2.94
CA ALA A 191 16.05 -31.30 -1.61
C ALA A 191 16.34 -29.84 -1.22
N VAL A 192 16.68 -28.98 -2.18
CA VAL A 192 16.93 -27.56 -1.92
C VAL A 192 15.62 -26.79 -1.71
N LEU A 193 14.60 -27.04 -2.53
CA LEU A 193 13.30 -26.37 -2.43
C LEU A 193 12.54 -26.79 -1.16
N ASP A 194 12.63 -28.06 -0.76
CA ASP A 194 11.97 -28.60 0.44
C ASP A 194 12.73 -28.28 1.75
N ALA A 195 13.94 -27.70 1.67
CA ALA A 195 14.71 -27.37 2.86
C ALA A 195 14.00 -26.29 3.70
N PRO A 196 13.83 -26.47 5.03
CA PRO A 196 13.07 -25.54 5.87
C PRO A 196 13.55 -24.09 5.79
N GLY A 197 14.86 -23.86 5.72
CA GLY A 197 15.43 -22.52 5.56
C GLY A 197 15.15 -21.89 4.20
N THR A 198 15.08 -22.69 3.13
CA THR A 198 14.67 -22.22 1.80
C THR A 198 13.19 -21.85 1.81
N ALA A 199 12.33 -22.72 2.34
CA ALA A 199 10.90 -22.48 2.42
C ALA A 199 10.58 -21.21 3.24
N ALA A 200 11.23 -21.01 4.39
CA ALA A 200 11.11 -19.80 5.18
C ALA A 200 11.56 -18.55 4.40
N ALA A 201 12.70 -18.62 3.71
CA ALA A 201 13.21 -17.50 2.91
C ALA A 201 12.30 -17.16 1.71
N VAL A 202 11.65 -18.16 1.10
CA VAL A 202 10.62 -17.93 0.07
C VAL A 202 9.40 -17.24 0.68
N GLN A 203 8.93 -17.69 1.83
CA GLN A 203 7.81 -17.07 2.53
C GLN A 203 8.12 -15.62 2.96
N ASP A 204 9.33 -15.33 3.45
CA ASP A 204 9.76 -13.95 3.77
C ASP A 204 9.73 -13.07 2.51
N ALA A 205 10.27 -13.60 1.41
CA ALA A 205 10.30 -12.89 0.13
C ALA A 205 8.90 -12.62 -0.42
N VAL A 206 7.95 -13.57 -0.28
CA VAL A 206 6.56 -13.39 -0.73
C VAL A 206 5.83 -12.39 0.16
N LEU A 207 6.01 -12.47 1.47
CA LEU A 207 5.36 -11.55 2.40
C LEU A 207 5.78 -10.10 2.19
N LEU A 208 7.06 -9.85 1.96
CA LEU A 208 7.58 -8.53 1.61
C LEU A 208 6.91 -7.93 0.36
N ARG A 209 6.40 -8.79 -0.52
CA ARG A 209 5.76 -8.44 -1.78
C ARG A 209 4.26 -8.29 -1.65
N GLU A 210 3.64 -8.93 -0.67
CA GLU A 210 2.20 -9.16 -0.61
C GLU A 210 1.39 -7.85 -0.62
N GLU A 211 1.90 -6.80 0.04
CA GLU A 211 1.26 -5.49 0.02
C GLU A 211 1.24 -4.88 -1.39
N HIS A 212 2.39 -4.83 -2.08
CA HIS A 212 2.49 -4.31 -3.44
C HIS A 212 1.68 -5.15 -4.43
N LEU A 213 1.40 -6.42 -4.12
CA LEU A 213 0.57 -7.29 -4.94
C LEU A 213 -0.93 -7.09 -4.72
N GLN A 214 -1.36 -6.25 -3.78
CA GLN A 214 -2.76 -5.87 -3.57
C GLN A 214 -3.72 -7.08 -3.42
N GLY A 215 -3.27 -8.13 -2.72
CA GLY A 215 -4.06 -9.36 -2.54
C GLY A 215 -4.29 -10.18 -3.81
N ALA A 216 -3.53 -9.92 -4.89
CA ALA A 216 -3.64 -10.67 -6.13
C ALA A 216 -3.05 -12.08 -5.99
N GLY A 217 -3.88 -13.07 -5.64
CA GLY A 217 -3.44 -14.44 -5.39
C GLY A 217 -2.63 -15.07 -6.53
N HIS A 218 -2.97 -14.77 -7.79
CA HIS A 218 -2.21 -15.24 -8.96
C HIS A 218 -0.82 -14.58 -9.09
N LEU A 219 -0.66 -13.33 -8.66
CA LEU A 219 0.65 -12.67 -8.61
C LEU A 219 1.47 -13.12 -7.41
N VAL A 220 0.81 -13.39 -6.27
CA VAL A 220 1.45 -14.01 -5.09
C VAL A 220 2.02 -15.38 -5.47
N TRP A 221 1.25 -16.18 -6.20
CA TRP A 221 1.73 -17.46 -6.74
C TRP A 221 2.95 -17.29 -7.64
N LEU A 222 2.96 -16.31 -8.57
CA LEU A 222 4.12 -16.01 -9.41
C LEU A 222 5.33 -15.52 -8.60
N ALA A 223 5.08 -14.69 -7.58
CA ALA A 223 6.11 -14.17 -6.70
C ALA A 223 6.78 -15.30 -5.92
N GLU A 224 6.00 -16.27 -5.44
CA GLU A 224 6.48 -17.47 -4.78
C GLU A 224 7.36 -18.31 -5.72
N GLN A 225 6.92 -18.55 -6.96
CA GLN A 225 7.73 -19.32 -7.92
C GLN A 225 9.05 -18.59 -8.28
N GLN A 226 9.00 -17.25 -8.42
CA GLN A 226 10.20 -16.43 -8.63
C GLN A 226 11.16 -16.51 -7.45
N ALA A 227 10.64 -16.37 -6.22
CA ALA A 227 11.43 -16.47 -5.00
C ALA A 227 12.06 -17.87 -4.84
N GLY A 228 11.32 -18.94 -5.14
CA GLY A 228 11.85 -20.32 -5.11
C GLY A 228 13.03 -20.50 -6.07
N VAL A 229 12.92 -19.97 -7.29
CA VAL A 229 14.02 -19.98 -8.27
C VAL A 229 15.21 -19.15 -7.81
N GLU A 230 14.98 -17.97 -7.23
CA GLU A 230 16.01 -17.10 -6.68
C GLU A 230 16.77 -17.79 -5.53
N GLN A 231 16.07 -18.47 -4.63
CA GLN A 231 16.69 -19.22 -3.53
C GLN A 231 17.48 -20.43 -4.03
N LEU A 232 16.99 -21.14 -5.05
CA LEU A 232 17.72 -22.23 -5.69
C LEU A 232 19.04 -21.73 -6.32
N GLU A 233 19.00 -20.58 -6.99
CA GLU A 233 20.19 -19.92 -7.54
C GLU A 233 21.14 -19.38 -6.46
N ALA A 234 20.60 -18.83 -5.36
CA ALA A 234 21.40 -18.37 -4.22
C ALA A 234 22.10 -19.54 -3.52
N TRP A 235 21.40 -20.67 -3.34
CA TRP A 235 21.97 -21.91 -2.81
C TRP A 235 23.09 -22.42 -3.71
N ARG A 236 22.87 -22.45 -5.02
CA ARG A 236 23.89 -22.84 -6.02
C ARG A 236 25.13 -21.96 -5.93
N ARG A 237 24.99 -20.63 -5.89
CA ARG A 237 26.12 -19.69 -5.81
C ARG A 237 26.98 -19.94 -4.57
N ARG A 238 26.34 -20.17 -3.41
CA ARG A 238 27.04 -20.49 -2.15
C ARG A 238 27.88 -21.76 -2.26
N HIS A 239 27.35 -22.82 -2.85
CA HIS A 239 28.04 -24.11 -2.97
C HIS A 239 29.05 -24.16 -4.13
N GLN A 240 28.89 -23.30 -5.14
CA GLN A 240 29.85 -23.20 -6.24
C GLN A 240 31.18 -22.60 -5.78
N ALA A 241 31.17 -21.70 -4.78
CA ALA A 241 32.35 -21.04 -4.26
C ALA A 241 33.31 -21.99 -3.53
N THR A 242 32.79 -23.07 -2.94
CA THR A 242 33.55 -24.04 -2.13
C THR A 242 33.69 -25.40 -2.81
N GLY A 243 33.08 -25.61 -3.98
CA GLY A 243 32.95 -26.90 -4.64
C GLY A 243 34.11 -27.31 -5.56
N SER A 244 34.28 -28.62 -5.74
CA SER A 244 35.19 -29.21 -6.73
C SER A 244 34.82 -28.81 -8.18
N GLU A 245 35.71 -29.02 -9.15
CA GLU A 245 35.40 -28.76 -10.57
C GLU A 245 34.19 -29.57 -11.07
N ALA A 246 34.08 -30.85 -10.68
CA ALA A 246 32.92 -31.68 -11.00
C ALA A 246 31.63 -31.14 -10.36
N THR A 247 31.71 -30.66 -9.11
CA THR A 247 30.59 -29.99 -8.42
C THR A 247 30.17 -28.73 -9.17
N ARG A 248 31.13 -27.91 -9.62
CA ARG A 248 30.85 -26.68 -10.38
C ARG A 248 30.18 -26.98 -11.72
N ALA A 249 30.60 -28.03 -12.43
CA ALA A 249 29.98 -28.47 -13.68
C ALA A 249 28.53 -28.92 -13.46
N PHE A 250 28.27 -29.76 -12.45
CA PHE A 250 26.92 -30.21 -12.13
C PHE A 250 25.99 -29.07 -11.69
N LEU A 251 26.49 -28.12 -10.88
CA LEU A 251 25.74 -26.93 -10.49
C LEU A 251 25.44 -25.98 -11.67
N ALA A 252 26.23 -26.03 -12.75
CA ALA A 252 25.93 -25.30 -13.98
C ALA A 252 24.73 -25.91 -14.73
N GLU A 253 24.58 -27.24 -14.72
CA GLU A 253 23.40 -27.92 -15.27
C GLU A 253 22.11 -27.52 -14.53
N LEU A 254 22.18 -27.36 -13.20
CA LEU A 254 21.07 -26.82 -12.40
C LEU A 254 20.68 -25.40 -12.82
N SER A 255 21.67 -24.52 -12.99
CA SER A 255 21.41 -23.16 -13.46
C SER A 255 20.79 -23.14 -14.86
N GLU A 256 21.20 -24.05 -15.74
CA GLU A 256 20.59 -24.17 -17.07
C GLU A 256 19.17 -24.72 -17.02
N GLY A 257 18.87 -25.65 -16.11
CA GLY A 257 17.51 -26.07 -15.80
C GLY A 257 16.63 -24.91 -15.31
N VAL A 258 17.16 -24.10 -14.40
CA VAL A 258 16.50 -22.88 -13.91
C VAL A 258 16.20 -21.90 -15.04
N LYS A 259 17.18 -21.60 -15.90
CA LYS A 259 16.97 -20.71 -17.05
C LYS A 259 15.90 -21.23 -18.00
N ARG A 260 15.89 -22.55 -18.29
CA ARG A 260 14.85 -23.19 -19.11
C ARG A 260 13.46 -23.04 -18.47
N TYR A 261 13.34 -23.25 -17.17
CA TYR A 261 12.09 -23.02 -16.44
C TYR A 261 11.62 -21.56 -16.57
N MET A 262 12.52 -20.60 -16.31
CA MET A 262 12.23 -19.18 -16.44
C MET A 262 11.78 -18.81 -17.87
N SER A 263 12.51 -19.25 -18.90
CA SER A 263 12.22 -18.86 -20.29
C SER A 263 11.02 -19.56 -20.91
N LEU A 264 10.72 -20.80 -20.50
CA LEU A 264 9.66 -21.61 -21.11
C LEU A 264 8.34 -21.60 -20.33
N VAL A 265 8.39 -21.26 -19.03
CA VAL A 265 7.21 -21.31 -18.14
C VAL A 265 6.91 -19.93 -17.55
N LEU A 266 7.78 -19.36 -16.71
CA LEU A 266 7.43 -18.14 -15.96
C LEU A 266 7.42 -16.86 -16.81
N GLN A 267 8.46 -16.61 -17.59
CA GLN A 267 8.57 -15.37 -18.38
C GLN A 267 7.44 -15.24 -19.42
N PRO A 268 7.03 -16.29 -20.15
CA PRO A 268 5.87 -16.21 -21.03
C PRO A 268 4.57 -15.80 -20.32
N VAL A 269 4.37 -16.23 -19.07
CA VAL A 269 3.20 -15.83 -18.27
C VAL A 269 3.31 -14.36 -17.87
N VAL A 270 4.48 -13.93 -17.38
CA VAL A 270 4.75 -12.53 -16.99
C VAL A 270 4.56 -11.60 -18.18
N ASP A 271 5.04 -11.96 -19.36
CA ASP A 271 4.90 -11.18 -20.60
C ASP A 271 3.44 -11.13 -21.08
N ALA A 272 2.64 -12.14 -20.73
CA ALA A 272 1.22 -12.19 -21.05
C ALA A 272 0.33 -11.43 -20.06
N LEU A 273 0.84 -11.00 -18.91
CA LEU A 273 0.10 -10.18 -17.94
C LEU A 273 -0.19 -8.79 -18.51
N SER A 274 -1.28 -8.18 -18.04
CA SER A 274 -1.61 -6.77 -18.33
C SER A 274 -0.54 -5.79 -17.82
N ALA A 275 -0.59 -4.54 -18.28
CA ALA A 275 0.30 -3.49 -17.80
C ALA A 275 0.21 -3.29 -16.28
N CYS A 276 -1.01 -3.27 -15.70
CA CYS A 276 -1.17 -3.09 -14.25
C CYS A 276 -0.65 -4.29 -13.45
N GLU A 277 -0.91 -5.53 -13.89
CA GLU A 277 -0.38 -6.73 -13.23
C GLU A 277 1.16 -6.78 -13.27
N ARG A 278 1.76 -6.40 -14.41
CA ARG A 278 3.23 -6.32 -14.54
C ARG A 278 3.81 -5.22 -13.65
N ALA A 279 3.14 -4.09 -13.52
CA ALA A 279 3.55 -3.01 -12.61
C ALA A 279 3.54 -3.50 -11.15
N LEU A 280 2.44 -4.10 -10.68
CA LEU A 280 2.34 -4.66 -9.33
C LEU A 280 3.41 -5.73 -9.07
N LEU A 281 3.58 -6.67 -10.01
CA LEU A 281 4.58 -7.74 -9.88
C LEU A 281 6.01 -7.20 -9.92
N GLY A 282 6.29 -6.21 -10.76
CA GLY A 282 7.61 -5.60 -10.91
C GLY A 282 8.00 -4.75 -9.69
N ASP A 283 7.11 -3.88 -9.24
CA ASP A 283 7.35 -3.00 -8.08
C ASP A 283 7.54 -3.82 -6.80
N SER A 284 6.91 -4.99 -6.69
CA SER A 284 7.11 -5.90 -5.55
C SER A 284 8.54 -6.46 -5.43
N ARG A 285 9.32 -6.59 -6.50
CA ARG A 285 10.61 -7.33 -6.47
C ARG A 285 11.74 -6.68 -5.67
N HIS A 286 11.54 -5.49 -5.12
CA HIS A 286 12.61 -4.75 -4.44
C HIS A 286 12.81 -5.30 -3.01
N GLY A 287 14.07 -5.63 -2.66
CA GLY A 287 14.46 -6.11 -1.33
C GLY A 287 14.43 -4.99 -0.27
N ALA A 288 15.37 -4.98 0.68
CA ALA A 288 15.44 -3.95 1.74
C ALA A 288 15.52 -2.49 1.25
N ARG A 289 15.77 -2.24 -0.05
CA ARG A 289 15.75 -0.91 -0.68
C ARG A 289 14.35 -0.57 -1.19
N ARG A 290 13.94 0.68 -0.99
CA ARG A 290 12.58 1.17 -1.28
C ARG A 290 12.30 1.28 -2.78
N SER A 291 11.08 0.97 -3.19
CA SER A 291 10.63 1.07 -4.57
C SER A 291 10.25 2.50 -4.93
N ALA A 292 10.19 2.81 -6.23
CA ALA A 292 9.62 4.08 -6.70
C ALA A 292 8.17 4.27 -6.24
N ALA A 293 7.39 3.18 -6.16
CA ALA A 293 6.02 3.23 -5.65
C ALA A 293 5.97 3.65 -4.18
N ASP A 294 6.95 3.25 -3.35
CA ASP A 294 6.98 3.64 -1.93
C ASP A 294 7.23 5.14 -1.75
N TYR A 295 8.18 5.70 -2.51
CA TYR A 295 8.44 7.14 -2.51
C TYR A 295 7.26 7.92 -3.07
N LEU A 296 6.68 7.48 -4.18
CA LEU A 296 5.56 8.19 -4.81
C LEU A 296 4.30 8.17 -3.95
N ASP A 297 3.99 7.07 -3.26
CA ASP A 297 2.87 7.02 -2.30
C ASP A 297 3.07 8.04 -1.16
N ALA A 298 4.25 8.04 -0.54
CA ALA A 298 4.55 8.98 0.53
C ALA A 298 4.63 10.44 0.04
N PHE A 299 5.09 10.64 -1.21
CA PHE A 299 5.14 11.95 -1.84
C PHE A 299 3.74 12.52 -2.01
N LEU A 300 2.81 11.74 -2.57
CA LEU A 300 1.44 12.19 -2.79
C LEU A 300 0.71 12.51 -1.48
N ASP A 301 1.04 11.83 -0.38
CA ASP A 301 0.52 12.17 0.95
C ASP A 301 1.02 13.51 1.49
N ALA A 302 2.23 13.91 1.10
CA ALA A 302 2.82 15.18 1.50
C ALA A 302 2.27 16.36 0.68
N GLN A 303 1.72 16.10 -0.51
CA GLN A 303 1.23 17.14 -1.41
C GLN A 303 -0.08 17.77 -0.93
N GLU A 304 -0.15 19.11 -1.02
CA GLU A 304 -1.41 19.82 -0.93
C GLU A 304 -2.29 19.50 -2.13
N GLN A 305 -3.55 19.18 -1.87
CA GLN A 305 -4.45 18.65 -2.88
C GLN A 305 -5.19 19.78 -3.60
N PRO A 306 -5.15 19.82 -4.95
CA PRO A 306 -5.77 20.90 -5.70
C PRO A 306 -7.30 20.87 -5.55
N GLY A 307 -7.90 22.06 -5.42
CA GLY A 307 -9.35 22.21 -5.43
C GLY A 307 -9.96 22.08 -6.84
N GLU A 308 -11.29 22.03 -6.93
CA GLU A 308 -12.04 21.91 -8.20
C GLU A 308 -11.67 22.98 -9.25
N GLU A 309 -11.16 24.14 -8.82
CA GLU A 309 -10.75 25.24 -9.70
C GLU A 309 -9.58 24.86 -10.62
N ALA A 310 -8.72 23.92 -10.21
CA ALA A 310 -7.58 23.48 -10.99
C ALA A 310 -7.98 22.75 -12.29
N TRP A 311 -9.20 22.20 -12.35
CA TRP A 311 -9.76 21.51 -13.52
C TRP A 311 -10.69 22.38 -14.36
N ARG A 312 -10.60 23.72 -14.25
CA ARG A 312 -11.23 24.61 -15.23
C ARG A 312 -10.33 24.69 -16.46
N ASP A 313 -10.81 24.21 -17.61
CA ASP A 313 -10.03 24.16 -18.84
C ASP A 313 -9.53 25.56 -19.29
N GLU A 314 -10.38 26.59 -19.13
CA GLU A 314 -10.13 27.95 -19.63
C GLU A 314 -9.35 28.86 -18.68
N ARG A 315 -9.38 28.58 -17.36
CA ARG A 315 -8.86 29.49 -16.32
C ARG A 315 -7.77 28.82 -15.50
N LEU A 316 -6.73 29.58 -15.16
CA LEU A 316 -5.71 29.14 -14.22
C LEU A 316 -6.26 29.16 -12.78
N SER A 317 -5.76 28.27 -11.93
CA SER A 317 -5.99 28.38 -10.50
C SER A 317 -5.27 29.60 -9.93
N ALA A 318 -5.73 30.10 -8.78
CA ALA A 318 -5.10 31.23 -8.10
C ALA A 318 -3.61 30.97 -7.81
N ASP A 319 -3.28 29.76 -7.37
CA ASP A 319 -1.91 29.37 -7.00
C ASP A 319 -0.97 29.39 -8.21
N VAL A 320 -1.41 28.84 -9.34
CA VAL A 320 -0.63 28.83 -10.58
C VAL A 320 -0.46 30.25 -11.12
N GLU A 321 -1.50 31.09 -11.03
CA GLU A 321 -1.40 32.49 -11.43
C GLU A 321 -0.42 33.27 -10.52
N GLN A 322 -0.43 33.02 -9.21
CA GLN A 322 0.51 33.62 -8.27
C GLN A 322 1.95 33.18 -8.55
N GLN A 323 2.18 31.88 -8.77
CA GLN A 323 3.49 31.35 -9.14
C GLN A 323 3.99 31.95 -10.46
N ALA A 324 3.12 32.03 -11.47
CA ALA A 324 3.46 32.64 -12.76
C ALA A 324 3.87 34.11 -12.61
N ARG A 325 3.16 34.88 -11.77
CA ARG A 325 3.50 36.27 -11.46
C ARG A 325 4.84 36.38 -10.76
N ALA A 326 5.08 35.58 -9.72
CA ALA A 326 6.33 35.61 -8.95
C ALA A 326 7.54 35.27 -9.83
N ARG A 327 7.46 34.19 -10.61
CA ARG A 327 8.54 33.78 -11.52
C ARG A 327 8.78 34.77 -12.66
N HIS A 328 7.70 35.33 -13.23
CA HIS A 328 7.84 36.38 -14.23
C HIS A 328 8.59 37.62 -13.71
N LEU A 329 8.41 37.97 -12.43
CA LEU A 329 9.15 39.07 -11.79
C LEU A 329 10.64 38.74 -11.61
N LEU A 330 10.98 37.47 -11.39
CA LEU A 330 12.35 36.96 -11.32
C LEU A 330 13.01 36.77 -12.69
N GLY A 331 12.26 36.95 -13.79
CA GLY A 331 12.74 36.69 -15.15
C GLY A 331 12.74 35.21 -15.55
N GLU A 332 12.18 34.35 -14.70
CA GLU A 332 12.00 32.93 -14.96
C GLU A 332 10.76 32.70 -15.83
N THR A 333 10.86 31.73 -16.74
CA THR A 333 9.82 31.45 -17.73
C THR A 333 9.35 30.00 -17.70
N THR A 334 9.99 29.13 -16.93
CA THR A 334 9.68 27.71 -16.81
C THR A 334 9.74 27.24 -15.36
N TRP A 335 8.93 26.24 -15.05
CA TRP A 335 8.99 25.48 -13.80
C TRP A 335 8.19 24.18 -13.94
N HIS A 336 8.27 23.32 -12.94
CA HIS A 336 7.47 22.10 -12.84
C HIS A 336 6.66 22.05 -11.54
N GLY A 337 5.69 21.14 -11.50
CA GLY A 337 4.86 20.89 -10.32
C GLY A 337 3.99 19.65 -10.50
N MET A 338 3.00 19.48 -9.62
CA MET A 338 2.03 18.39 -9.66
C MET A 338 0.61 18.94 -9.74
N LEU A 339 -0.26 18.29 -10.53
CA LEU A 339 -1.71 18.47 -10.52
C LEU A 339 -2.35 17.16 -10.07
N GLY A 340 -2.60 17.06 -8.76
CA GLY A 340 -2.91 15.78 -8.12
C GLY A 340 -1.76 14.81 -8.33
N THR A 341 -1.99 13.76 -9.12
CA THR A 341 -0.95 12.75 -9.45
C THR A 341 -0.28 12.99 -10.79
N VAL A 342 -0.68 14.00 -11.56
CA VAL A 342 -0.12 14.29 -12.89
C VAL A 342 1.05 15.27 -12.76
N PRO A 343 2.26 14.93 -13.23
CA PRO A 343 3.35 15.89 -13.31
C PRO A 343 3.07 16.94 -14.39
N VAL A 344 3.31 18.20 -14.05
CA VAL A 344 3.03 19.36 -14.90
C VAL A 344 4.28 20.18 -15.11
N TRP A 345 4.51 20.60 -16.35
CA TRP A 345 5.51 21.58 -16.76
C TRP A 345 4.81 22.85 -17.21
N TYR A 346 5.33 24.00 -16.81
CA TYR A 346 4.77 25.29 -17.17
C TYR A 346 5.77 26.08 -18.01
N ARG A 347 5.28 26.77 -19.04
CA ARG A 347 6.07 27.70 -19.87
C ARG A 347 5.31 29.01 -20.09
N ILE A 348 5.89 30.12 -19.66
CA ILE A 348 5.40 31.47 -20.00
C ILE A 348 5.90 31.83 -21.38
N VAL A 349 4.95 32.01 -22.30
CA VAL A 349 5.21 32.45 -23.69
C VAL A 349 5.32 33.97 -23.72
N THR A 350 6.44 34.47 -24.21
CA THR A 350 6.77 35.90 -24.23
C THR A 350 6.76 36.47 -25.64
N SER A 351 7.12 35.68 -26.65
CA SER A 351 7.25 36.12 -28.04
C SER A 351 6.14 35.58 -28.96
N ARG A 352 5.94 36.24 -30.10
CA ARG A 352 5.00 35.75 -31.13
C ARG A 352 5.46 34.45 -31.76
N GLU A 353 6.76 34.25 -31.88
CA GLU A 353 7.37 33.04 -32.44
C GLU A 353 7.21 31.86 -31.49
N GLU A 354 7.45 32.06 -30.19
CA GLU A 354 7.18 31.07 -29.16
C GLU A 354 5.70 30.69 -29.10
N ARG A 355 4.80 31.67 -29.29
CA ARG A 355 3.35 31.40 -29.36
C ARG A 355 3.02 30.51 -30.55
N ALA A 356 3.60 30.76 -31.71
CA ALA A 356 3.38 29.93 -32.88
C ALA A 356 3.94 28.51 -32.68
N ALA A 357 5.14 28.39 -32.11
CA ALA A 357 5.77 27.11 -31.79
C ALA A 357 4.96 26.31 -30.75
N ALA A 358 4.50 26.96 -29.67
CA ALA A 358 3.64 26.35 -28.66
C ALA A 358 2.31 25.82 -29.23
N LEU A 359 1.73 26.51 -30.21
CA LEU A 359 0.52 26.07 -30.91
C LEU A 359 0.80 24.95 -31.92
N ALA A 360 2.02 24.86 -32.46
CA ALA A 360 2.43 23.84 -33.42
C ALA A 360 2.93 22.55 -32.76
N TYR A 361 3.47 22.62 -31.54
CA TYR A 361 4.06 21.48 -30.84
C TYR A 361 3.06 20.32 -30.70
N SER A 362 3.46 19.12 -31.13
CA SER A 362 2.59 17.96 -31.15
C SER A 362 2.58 17.18 -29.83
N GLY A 363 3.58 17.41 -28.97
CA GLY A 363 3.79 16.60 -27.76
C GLY A 363 4.71 15.39 -27.98
N LYS A 364 5.25 15.20 -29.18
CA LYS A 364 6.26 14.15 -29.43
C LYS A 364 7.57 14.44 -28.70
N PRO A 365 8.35 13.41 -28.33
CA PRO A 365 9.66 13.60 -27.74
C PRO A 365 10.55 14.38 -28.69
N SER A 366 11.05 15.52 -28.24
CA SER A 366 11.88 16.41 -29.06
C SER A 366 12.85 17.19 -28.17
N THR A 367 14.14 16.96 -28.42
CA THR A 367 15.28 17.56 -27.68
C THR A 367 15.47 19.04 -27.96
N SER A 368 14.93 19.54 -29.07
CA SER A 368 14.89 20.96 -29.44
C SER A 368 13.76 21.72 -28.74
N VAL A 369 12.69 21.03 -28.30
CA VAL A 369 11.54 21.66 -27.66
C VAL A 369 11.67 21.62 -26.14
N VAL A 370 11.87 20.45 -25.54
CA VAL A 370 11.97 20.29 -24.07
C VAL A 370 13.30 19.65 -23.72
N GLN A 371 14.02 20.29 -22.80
CA GLN A 371 15.28 19.82 -22.25
C GLN A 371 15.13 19.70 -20.74
N VAL A 372 15.24 18.47 -20.24
CA VAL A 372 15.20 18.19 -18.80
C VAL A 372 16.63 18.10 -18.29
N ARG A 373 16.99 19.00 -17.38
CA ARG A 373 18.31 19.08 -16.77
C ARG A 373 18.26 18.36 -15.43
N THR A 374 19.06 17.31 -15.31
CA THR A 374 19.18 16.49 -14.10
C THR A 374 20.66 16.31 -13.76
N GLY A 375 20.96 15.87 -12.53
CA GLY A 375 22.31 15.47 -12.15
C GLY A 375 22.78 14.17 -12.81
N ALA A 376 21.86 13.38 -13.40
CA ALA A 376 22.21 12.29 -14.28
C ALA A 376 22.86 12.88 -15.53
N GLY A 377 24.19 12.78 -15.64
CA GLY A 377 24.93 13.30 -16.78
C GLY A 377 24.19 13.01 -18.08
N VAL A 378 23.94 14.06 -18.87
CA VAL A 378 23.18 13.96 -20.13
C VAL A 378 23.83 12.86 -20.96
N GLN A 379 23.16 11.70 -21.13
CA GLN A 379 23.56 10.74 -22.15
C GLN A 379 23.19 11.36 -23.50
N ARG A 380 23.95 12.38 -23.91
CA ARG A 380 24.09 12.68 -25.32
C ARG A 380 24.58 11.39 -25.93
N ASN A 381 23.83 10.90 -26.91
CA ASN A 381 24.12 9.68 -27.60
C ASN A 381 25.47 9.89 -28.33
N LEU A 382 26.59 9.64 -27.65
CA LEU A 382 27.95 9.93 -28.13
C LEU A 382 28.21 9.24 -29.47
N LEU A 383 27.53 8.13 -29.75
CA LEU A 383 27.57 7.45 -31.04
C LEU A 383 26.87 8.24 -32.16
N ALA A 384 25.78 8.97 -31.89
CA ALA A 384 25.10 9.78 -32.89
C ALA A 384 25.95 11.00 -33.29
N ASP A 385 26.56 11.68 -32.31
CA ASP A 385 27.48 12.81 -32.54
C ASP A 385 28.79 12.37 -33.23
N LEU A 386 29.32 11.18 -32.90
CA LEU A 386 30.57 10.68 -33.46
C LEU A 386 30.42 10.11 -34.88
N PHE A 387 29.25 9.57 -35.23
CA PHE A 387 29.00 8.91 -36.52
C PHE A 387 28.08 9.68 -37.46
N GLY A 388 27.57 10.86 -37.08
CA GLY A 388 26.69 11.66 -37.93
C GLY A 388 25.45 10.88 -38.39
N LEU A 389 24.90 10.05 -37.49
CA LEU A 389 23.64 9.36 -37.75
C LEU A 389 22.52 10.41 -37.85
N PRO A 390 21.51 10.23 -38.71
CA PRO A 390 20.49 11.24 -38.93
C PRO A 390 19.85 11.64 -37.58
N ALA A 391 19.67 12.95 -37.36
CA ALA A 391 18.82 13.45 -36.29
C ALA A 391 17.47 12.72 -36.35
N ASP A 392 16.89 12.36 -35.21
CA ASP A 392 15.59 11.70 -35.13
C ASP A 392 14.61 12.39 -36.11
N GLU A 393 13.88 11.63 -36.94
CA GLU A 393 12.94 12.13 -37.97
C GLU A 393 11.76 12.97 -37.40
N HIS A 394 11.82 13.35 -36.12
CA HIS A 394 10.77 13.95 -35.32
C HIS A 394 11.21 15.24 -34.59
N GLU A 395 12.34 15.84 -34.97
CA GLU A 395 12.80 17.09 -34.35
C GLU A 395 11.86 18.26 -34.70
N GLU A 396 11.02 18.64 -33.74
CA GLU A 396 10.07 19.75 -33.87
C GLU A 396 10.77 21.07 -33.53
N TRP A 397 10.45 22.12 -34.29
CA TRP A 397 11.10 23.41 -34.10
C TRP A 397 10.50 24.19 -32.93
N TYR A 398 11.37 24.70 -32.04
CA TYR A 398 11.05 25.67 -31.00
C TYR A 398 12.18 26.72 -30.93
N PRO A 399 11.90 28.00 -30.61
CA PRO A 399 12.95 29.01 -30.47
C PRO A 399 14.02 28.64 -29.42
N GLU A 400 15.29 28.86 -29.73
CA GLU A 400 16.39 28.63 -28.77
C GLU A 400 16.26 29.54 -27.53
N PRO A 401 16.54 29.04 -26.32
CA PRO A 401 17.15 27.74 -25.98
C PRO A 401 16.17 26.55 -25.87
N GLY A 402 14.87 26.74 -26.11
CA GLY A 402 13.85 25.73 -25.85
C GLY A 402 13.16 25.91 -24.49
N ILE A 403 12.54 24.85 -23.99
CA ILE A 403 11.93 24.77 -22.66
C ILE A 403 12.88 23.96 -21.77
N GLU A 404 13.65 24.66 -20.94
CA GLU A 404 14.52 24.04 -19.93
C GLU A 404 13.72 23.80 -18.64
N ILE A 405 13.73 22.55 -18.16
CA ILE A 405 13.15 22.15 -16.88
C ILE A 405 14.27 21.56 -16.03
N ASP A 406 14.60 22.24 -14.94
CA ASP A 406 15.63 21.81 -13.99
C ASP A 406 15.01 20.97 -12.88
N TYR A 407 15.68 19.87 -12.50
CA TYR A 407 15.37 19.07 -11.31
C TYR A 407 16.63 18.98 -10.43
N ALA A 408 16.54 19.54 -9.23
CA ALA A 408 17.64 19.63 -8.29
C ALA A 408 17.90 18.30 -7.54
N PRO A 409 19.18 17.91 -7.32
CA PRO A 409 19.52 16.66 -6.63
C PRO A 409 19.26 16.70 -5.12
N ASP A 410 19.16 17.90 -4.54
CA ASP A 410 18.97 18.16 -3.12
C ASP A 410 17.51 18.47 -2.74
N SER A 411 16.61 18.57 -3.72
CA SER A 411 15.17 18.76 -3.51
C SER A 411 14.45 17.41 -3.57
N ALA A 412 13.88 16.99 -2.45
CA ALA A 412 13.10 15.76 -2.40
C ALA A 412 11.85 15.86 -3.27
N PHE A 413 11.24 17.04 -3.36
CA PHE A 413 10.14 17.31 -4.27
C PHE A 413 10.54 17.07 -5.73
N ASP A 414 11.67 17.61 -6.18
CA ASP A 414 12.14 17.52 -7.56
C ASP A 414 12.40 16.07 -7.95
N LEU A 415 13.10 15.33 -7.09
CA LEU A 415 13.39 13.91 -7.32
C LEU A 415 12.09 13.07 -7.41
N CYS A 416 11.12 13.32 -6.54
CA CYS A 416 9.83 12.63 -6.56
C CYS A 416 8.98 13.02 -7.79
N ALA A 417 8.95 14.30 -8.18
CA ALA A 417 8.28 14.75 -9.40
C ALA A 417 8.93 14.14 -10.65
N LEU A 418 10.26 14.02 -10.69
CA LEU A 418 10.99 13.36 -11.76
C LEU A 418 10.68 11.85 -11.80
N LEU A 419 10.56 11.19 -10.65
CA LEU A 419 10.10 9.80 -10.58
C LEU A 419 8.69 9.65 -11.14
N ALA A 420 7.77 10.57 -10.83
CA ALA A 420 6.41 10.55 -11.37
C ALA A 420 6.41 10.67 -12.90
N VAL A 421 7.19 11.60 -13.47
CA VAL A 421 7.37 11.74 -14.92
C VAL A 421 7.95 10.46 -15.52
N SER A 422 8.96 9.88 -14.87
CA SER A 422 9.64 8.68 -15.34
C SER A 422 8.72 7.45 -15.35
N GLN A 423 7.79 7.37 -14.40
CA GLN A 423 6.79 6.29 -14.35
C GLN A 423 5.64 6.49 -15.34
N LEU A 424 5.20 7.74 -15.53
CA LEU A 424 4.12 8.08 -16.45
C LEU A 424 4.56 8.07 -17.92
N GLY A 425 5.84 8.39 -18.19
CA GLY A 425 6.42 8.49 -19.54
C GLY A 425 6.14 9.82 -20.26
N HIS A 426 5.44 10.74 -19.60
CA HIS A 426 5.13 12.08 -20.12
C HIS A 426 4.78 13.04 -18.98
N ALA A 427 4.74 14.32 -19.28
CA ALA A 427 4.21 15.36 -18.41
C ALA A 427 3.15 16.20 -19.14
N ARG A 428 2.27 16.85 -18.37
CA ARG A 428 1.34 17.85 -18.90
C ARG A 428 2.09 19.17 -19.07
N LEU A 429 2.25 19.63 -20.30
CA LEU A 429 2.90 20.91 -20.61
C LEU A 429 1.84 22.00 -20.79
N GLU A 430 1.82 22.97 -19.88
CA GLU A 430 0.94 24.14 -19.93
C GLU A 430 1.68 25.36 -20.45
N PHE A 431 1.22 25.87 -21.59
CA PHE A 431 1.67 27.16 -22.12
C PHE A 431 0.81 28.28 -21.55
N LEU A 432 1.46 29.28 -20.97
CA LEU A 432 0.82 30.42 -20.33
C LEU A 432 1.11 31.70 -21.12
N MET A 433 0.15 32.62 -21.12
CA MET A 433 0.29 33.93 -21.75
C MET A 433 -0.16 35.02 -20.80
N ARG A 434 0.54 36.14 -20.83
CA ARG A 434 0.16 37.35 -20.10
C ARG A 434 -0.91 38.12 -20.88
N GLY A 435 -2.05 38.34 -20.25
CA GLY A 435 -3.14 39.18 -20.74
C GLY A 435 -2.79 40.67 -20.71
N ALA A 436 -3.59 41.48 -21.42
CA ALA A 436 -3.42 42.93 -21.46
C ALA A 436 -3.67 43.62 -20.11
N ASP A 437 -4.45 42.97 -19.24
CA ASP A 437 -4.74 43.34 -17.86
C ASP A 437 -3.63 42.91 -16.88
N GLY A 438 -2.60 42.21 -17.36
CA GLY A 438 -1.51 41.69 -16.54
C GLY A 438 -1.84 40.38 -15.82
N SER A 439 -3.02 39.79 -16.06
CA SER A 439 -3.34 38.44 -15.58
C SER A 439 -2.62 37.40 -16.44
N PHE A 440 -2.45 36.18 -15.92
CA PHE A 440 -1.99 35.05 -16.73
C PHE A 440 -3.18 34.19 -17.15
N GLN A 441 -3.14 33.69 -18.37
CA GLN A 441 -4.17 32.83 -18.94
C GLN A 441 -3.53 31.61 -19.61
N ARG A 442 -4.24 30.48 -19.61
CA ARG A 442 -3.80 29.27 -20.29
C ARG A 442 -3.96 29.43 -21.80
N LEU A 443 -2.86 29.29 -22.54
CA LEU A 443 -2.88 29.28 -24.00
C LEU A 443 -3.26 27.89 -24.53
N ARG A 444 -2.62 26.84 -24.00
CA ARG A 444 -2.79 25.46 -24.44
C ARG A 444 -2.23 24.50 -23.38
N SER A 445 -2.83 23.32 -23.29
CA SER A 445 -2.27 22.16 -22.58
C SER A 445 -1.94 21.05 -23.59
N VAL A 446 -0.78 20.44 -23.45
CA VAL A 446 -0.29 19.36 -24.34
C VAL A 446 0.34 18.24 -23.51
N ARG A 447 0.11 16.99 -23.90
CA ARG A 447 0.83 15.83 -23.37
C ARG A 447 2.23 15.77 -23.99
N ALA A 448 3.27 16.17 -23.24
CA ALA A 448 4.66 16.15 -23.69
C ALA A 448 5.32 14.80 -23.32
N ARG A 449 5.54 13.95 -24.33
CA ARG A 449 6.11 12.61 -24.15
C ARG A 449 7.63 12.65 -23.99
N VAL A 450 8.14 11.77 -23.14
CA VAL A 450 9.56 11.57 -22.88
C VAL A 450 10.03 10.30 -23.59
N ARG A 451 11.30 10.23 -23.97
CA ARG A 451 11.90 9.02 -24.55
C ARG A 451 12.01 7.92 -23.48
N GLU A 452 11.78 6.67 -23.87
CA GLU A 452 11.87 5.54 -22.93
C GLU A 452 13.26 5.42 -22.29
N ASP A 453 14.32 5.64 -23.07
CA ASP A 453 15.71 5.63 -22.57
C ASP A 453 15.94 6.67 -21.45
N ASP A 454 15.38 7.87 -21.62
CA ASP A 454 15.50 8.96 -20.64
C ASP A 454 14.74 8.60 -19.35
N THR A 455 13.51 8.09 -19.46
CA THR A 455 12.72 7.69 -18.28
C THR A 455 13.43 6.62 -17.44
N ALA A 456 14.09 5.65 -18.07
CA ALA A 456 14.84 4.62 -17.38
C ALA A 456 16.13 5.15 -16.73
N ALA A 457 16.78 6.15 -17.33
CA ALA A 457 17.93 6.83 -16.74
C ALA A 457 17.51 7.68 -15.53
N TRP A 458 16.49 8.51 -15.70
CA TRP A 458 15.95 9.39 -14.65
C TRP A 458 15.44 8.60 -13.46
N ARG A 459 14.68 7.51 -13.68
CA ARG A 459 14.20 6.65 -12.60
C ARG A 459 15.35 6.08 -11.76
N ARG A 460 16.41 5.59 -12.41
CA ARG A 460 17.57 5.02 -11.70
C ARG A 460 18.33 6.08 -10.91
N TRP A 461 18.54 7.25 -11.51
CA TRP A 461 19.22 8.35 -10.86
C TRP A 461 18.43 8.89 -9.66
N ALA A 462 17.16 9.26 -9.86
CA ALA A 462 16.31 9.81 -8.81
C ALA A 462 16.13 8.83 -7.64
N LEU A 463 16.00 7.52 -7.90
CA LEU A 463 15.98 6.53 -6.82
C LEU A 463 17.30 6.44 -6.05
N GLY A 464 18.44 6.62 -6.73
CA GLY A 464 19.75 6.67 -6.11
C GLY A 464 19.85 7.83 -5.13
N GLU A 465 19.63 9.05 -5.63
CA GLU A 465 19.69 10.29 -4.83
C GLU A 465 18.65 10.27 -3.69
N LEU A 466 17.39 9.88 -3.96
CA LEU A 466 16.36 9.79 -2.91
C LEU A 466 16.72 8.79 -1.82
N SER A 467 17.35 7.66 -2.17
CA SER A 467 17.75 6.67 -1.17
C SER A 467 18.85 7.16 -0.23
N GLU A 468 19.65 8.14 -0.68
CA GLU A 468 20.67 8.79 0.14
C GLU A 468 20.07 9.96 0.94
N LEU A 469 19.22 10.78 0.31
CA LEU A 469 18.58 11.95 0.92
C LEU A 469 17.52 11.58 1.96
N VAL A 470 16.65 10.61 1.63
CA VAL A 470 15.52 10.16 2.45
C VAL A 470 15.47 8.62 2.48
N PRO A 471 16.30 7.95 3.32
CA PRO A 471 16.34 6.49 3.37
C PRO A 471 14.98 5.82 3.73
N ASP A 472 14.13 6.51 4.49
CA ASP A 472 12.75 6.07 4.81
C ASP A 472 11.73 7.02 4.19
N PRO A 473 10.94 6.60 3.17
CA PRO A 473 9.92 7.42 2.52
C PRO A 473 8.90 8.02 3.49
N GLU A 474 8.73 7.46 4.67
CA GLU A 474 7.84 8.03 5.69
C GLU A 474 8.31 9.37 6.25
N ASP A 475 9.61 9.64 6.18
CA ASP A 475 10.20 10.89 6.64
C ASP A 475 10.19 11.96 5.51
N LEU A 476 9.71 11.60 4.31
CA LEU A 476 9.66 12.46 3.12
C LEU A 476 8.77 13.69 3.34
N ALA A 477 7.61 13.53 3.95
CA ALA A 477 6.69 14.64 4.19
C ALA A 477 7.28 15.70 5.14
N ASP A 478 8.09 15.27 6.11
CA ASP A 478 8.78 16.18 7.03
C ASP A 478 9.94 16.90 6.33
N LEU A 479 10.60 16.27 5.35
CA LEU A 479 11.66 16.92 4.59
C LEU A 479 11.08 17.97 3.63
N ILE A 480 10.08 17.60 2.82
CA ILE A 480 9.42 18.53 1.88
C ILE A 480 8.87 19.75 2.64
N ALA A 481 8.24 19.54 3.80
CA ALA A 481 7.73 20.66 4.59
C ALA A 481 8.83 21.60 5.14
N ARG A 482 10.07 21.14 5.33
CA ARG A 482 11.20 22.01 5.71
C ARG A 482 11.77 22.76 4.51
N GLU A 483 11.82 22.12 3.34
CA GLU A 483 12.21 22.76 2.08
C GLU A 483 11.33 23.99 1.77
N ASP A 484 10.03 23.90 2.09
CA ASP A 484 9.08 25.01 1.93
C ASP A 484 9.28 26.14 2.97
N ASP A 485 9.84 25.84 4.15
CA ASP A 485 9.98 26.75 5.30
C ASP A 485 11.34 27.48 5.34
N ASP A 486 12.37 26.97 4.64
CA ASP A 486 13.71 27.61 4.50
C ASP A 486 13.68 28.99 3.79
N GLY A 487 12.50 29.51 3.47
CA GLY A 487 12.25 30.91 3.12
C GLY A 487 11.99 31.86 4.31
N THR A 488 11.81 31.35 5.53
CA THR A 488 11.53 32.13 6.74
C THR A 488 12.20 31.54 7.99
N ASP A 489 13.26 32.20 8.44
CA ASP A 489 13.83 32.18 9.79
C ASP A 489 14.59 30.91 10.26
N GLU A 490 15.90 30.91 10.03
CA GLU A 490 16.94 30.07 10.67
C GLU A 490 16.98 30.14 12.22
N ASP A 491 16.07 30.85 12.91
CA ASP A 491 16.14 31.10 14.35
C ASP A 491 15.22 30.19 15.21
N ASP A 492 14.29 29.42 14.64
CA ASP A 492 13.29 28.66 15.44
C ASP A 492 13.72 27.22 15.83
N ALA A 493 14.82 26.71 15.27
CA ALA A 493 15.34 25.39 15.63
C ALA A 493 15.92 25.32 17.06
N ALA A 494 16.21 26.47 17.68
CA ALA A 494 16.64 26.56 19.07
C ALA A 494 15.47 26.50 20.07
N ASP A 495 14.24 26.81 19.64
CA ASP A 495 13.10 27.04 20.54
C ASP A 495 12.21 25.79 20.75
N ALA A 496 12.52 24.69 20.05
CA ALA A 496 11.89 23.38 20.29
C ALA A 496 12.44 22.66 21.52
N ARG A 497 13.66 23.00 21.99
CA ARG A 497 14.28 22.40 23.18
C ARG A 497 13.89 23.12 24.48
N THR A 498 13.46 24.37 24.40
CA THR A 498 13.11 25.21 25.58
C THR A 498 11.66 25.05 26.01
N ARG A 499 10.76 24.56 25.14
CA ARG A 499 9.33 24.37 25.44
C ARG A 499 9.01 23.08 26.21
N ALA A 500 10.00 22.24 26.50
CA ALA A 500 9.84 21.00 27.25
C ALA A 500 9.64 21.21 28.76
N ASP A 501 10.06 22.35 29.32
CA ASP A 501 10.09 22.57 30.77
C ASP A 501 8.95 23.46 31.34
N ASP A 502 8.07 24.03 30.51
CA ASP A 502 7.10 25.04 30.99
C ASP A 502 5.63 24.76 30.67
N ARG A 503 5.24 23.49 30.51
CA ARG A 503 3.83 23.09 30.30
C ARG A 503 3.25 22.18 31.40
N THR A 504 3.75 22.31 32.62
CA THR A 504 3.06 21.82 33.82
C THR A 504 2.27 22.93 34.51
N SER A 505 1.37 23.60 33.79
CA SER A 505 0.16 24.20 34.37
C SER A 505 -0.63 24.97 33.32
N SER A 506 -1.76 24.43 32.88
CA SER A 506 -2.88 25.27 32.43
C SER A 506 -4.16 24.45 32.45
N ASP A 507 -4.85 24.61 33.58
CA ASP A 507 -6.23 24.30 33.87
C ASP A 507 -7.17 24.88 32.80
N SER A 508 -8.13 24.07 32.33
CA SER A 508 -9.31 24.58 31.62
C SER A 508 -10.52 23.64 31.78
N GLY A 509 -11.35 23.96 32.78
CA GLY A 509 -12.74 24.34 32.51
C GLY A 509 -13.74 23.21 32.24
N THR A 510 -13.98 22.37 33.24
CA THR A 510 -15.15 21.48 33.32
C THR A 510 -16.44 22.28 33.56
N SER A 511 -17.42 22.19 32.65
CA SER A 511 -18.83 22.50 32.95
C SER A 511 -19.50 21.28 33.58
N GLY A 512 -20.26 21.55 34.64
CA GLY A 512 -20.59 20.58 35.67
C GLY A 512 -21.70 19.58 35.34
N SER A 513 -21.47 18.37 35.84
CA SER A 513 -22.50 17.45 36.35
C SER A 513 -21.86 16.71 37.53
N GLY A 514 -22.58 16.58 38.65
CA GLY A 514 -22.03 16.23 39.97
C GLY A 514 -21.31 14.86 40.06
N PRO A 515 -20.55 14.63 41.15
CA PRO A 515 -19.71 13.45 41.28
C PRO A 515 -20.58 12.21 41.53
N ARG A 516 -20.81 11.41 40.49
CA ARG A 516 -21.11 9.98 40.67
C ARG A 516 -19.76 9.28 40.70
N SER A 517 -19.49 8.56 41.79
CA SER A 517 -18.30 7.72 41.97
C SER A 517 -18.08 6.87 40.71
N ALA A 518 -16.93 7.03 40.07
CA ALA A 518 -16.41 6.04 39.12
C ALA A 518 -16.50 4.68 39.81
N ARG A 519 -17.25 3.75 39.23
CA ARG A 519 -17.13 2.36 39.65
C ARG A 519 -15.75 1.94 39.17
N ASP A 520 -14.86 1.70 40.14
CA ASP A 520 -13.48 1.31 39.93
C ASP A 520 -13.39 0.18 38.89
N GLY A 521 -12.38 0.22 38.02
CA GLY A 521 -12.11 -0.81 37.01
C GLY A 521 -11.83 -2.20 37.61
N LEU A 522 -10.76 -2.88 37.19
CA LEU A 522 -10.33 -4.11 37.87
C LEU A 522 -10.21 -3.82 39.39
N PRO A 523 -10.83 -4.61 40.28
CA PRO A 523 -10.83 -4.36 41.72
C PRO A 523 -9.41 -4.20 42.21
N GLU A 524 -9.14 -3.26 43.11
CA GLU A 524 -7.77 -2.97 43.56
C GLU A 524 -7.05 -4.24 44.06
N ALA A 525 -7.78 -5.17 44.68
CA ALA A 525 -7.28 -6.49 45.07
C ALA A 525 -6.87 -7.37 43.87
N LEU A 526 -7.64 -7.34 42.78
CA LEU A 526 -7.35 -8.07 41.55
C LEU A 526 -6.16 -7.44 40.82
N LEU A 527 -6.10 -6.11 40.72
CA LEU A 527 -4.95 -5.39 40.18
C LEU A 527 -3.68 -5.64 40.97
N ASN A 528 -3.76 -5.66 42.30
CA ASN A 528 -2.62 -6.00 43.13
C ASN A 528 -2.20 -7.45 42.95
N LYS A 529 -3.14 -8.37 42.70
CA LYS A 529 -2.84 -9.77 42.40
C LYS A 529 -2.20 -9.94 41.02
N VAL A 530 -2.71 -9.25 39.99
CA VAL A 530 -2.12 -9.18 38.65
C VAL A 530 -0.72 -8.57 38.74
N ARG A 531 -0.56 -7.40 39.37
CA ARG A 531 0.75 -6.76 39.58
C ARG A 531 1.73 -7.66 40.33
N ALA A 532 1.27 -8.40 41.34
CA ALA A 532 2.11 -9.34 42.09
C ALA A 532 2.53 -10.55 41.24
N LEU A 533 1.69 -11.00 40.32
CA LEU A 533 2.03 -12.06 39.36
C LEU A 533 3.02 -11.54 38.31
N LEU A 534 2.79 -10.33 37.78
CA LEU A 534 3.71 -9.66 36.85
C LEU A 534 5.09 -9.41 37.49
N LEU A 535 5.13 -8.91 38.73
CA LEU A 535 6.39 -8.71 39.49
C LEU A 535 7.17 -10.00 39.73
N LYS A 536 6.48 -11.13 39.88
CA LYS A 536 7.14 -12.44 40.02
C LYS A 536 7.71 -12.93 38.70
N ALA A 537 7.05 -12.60 37.59
CA ALA A 537 7.53 -12.95 36.26
C ALA A 537 8.71 -12.08 35.81
N GLU A 538 8.76 -10.80 36.22
CA GLU A 538 9.88 -9.88 35.93
C GLU A 538 11.10 -10.08 36.86
N ASN A 539 11.05 -11.03 37.80
CA ASN A 539 12.15 -11.27 38.73
C ASN A 539 13.35 -11.91 37.99
N PRO A 540 14.55 -11.29 38.00
CA PRO A 540 15.74 -11.85 37.33
C PRO A 540 16.19 -13.24 37.82
N ALA A 541 15.66 -13.68 38.97
CA ALA A 541 15.92 -15.00 39.54
C ALA A 541 14.88 -16.07 39.15
N ALA A 542 13.78 -15.71 38.48
CA ALA A 542 12.80 -16.66 37.97
C ALA A 542 13.35 -17.36 36.73
N THR A 543 13.09 -18.66 36.59
CA THR A 543 13.38 -19.37 35.34
C THR A 543 12.38 -18.96 34.26
N GLU A 544 12.72 -19.16 32.98
CA GLU A 544 11.81 -18.86 31.86
C GLU A 544 10.44 -19.55 32.02
N ASP A 545 10.44 -20.80 32.51
CA ASP A 545 9.21 -21.56 32.78
C ASP A 545 8.41 -20.99 33.97
N GLU A 546 9.08 -20.55 35.03
CA GLU A 546 8.39 -19.96 36.19
C GLU A 546 7.80 -18.59 35.85
N ALA A 547 8.53 -17.76 35.11
CA ALA A 547 8.05 -16.47 34.61
C ALA A 547 6.81 -16.66 33.73
N ARG A 548 6.84 -17.65 32.83
CA ARG A 548 5.71 -18.04 31.97
C ARG A 548 4.47 -18.38 32.79
N VAL A 549 4.61 -19.23 33.80
CA VAL A 549 3.47 -19.68 34.63
C VAL A 549 2.84 -18.52 35.41
N TYR A 550 3.63 -17.56 35.90
CA TYR A 550 3.10 -16.39 36.60
C TYR A 550 2.34 -15.45 35.68
N LEU A 551 2.86 -15.23 34.47
CA LEU A 551 2.20 -14.43 33.45
C LEU A 551 0.91 -15.12 32.96
N ASP A 552 0.94 -16.43 32.70
CA ASP A 552 -0.23 -17.25 32.35
C ASP A 552 -1.37 -17.04 33.35
N LYS A 553 -1.05 -17.12 34.65
CA LYS A 553 -2.05 -16.96 35.70
C LYS A 553 -2.57 -15.52 35.81
N ALA A 554 -1.76 -14.52 35.47
CA ALA A 554 -2.17 -13.12 35.50
C ALA A 554 -3.21 -12.84 34.43
N TYR A 555 -2.99 -13.29 33.19
CA TYR A 555 -3.90 -12.98 32.09
C TYR A 555 -5.13 -13.88 32.02
N GLU A 556 -5.04 -15.17 32.40
CA GLU A 556 -6.23 -16.03 32.59
C GLU A 556 -7.22 -15.36 33.54
N LEU A 557 -6.70 -14.79 34.64
CA LEU A 557 -7.48 -14.10 35.66
C LEU A 557 -8.06 -12.77 35.15
N MET A 558 -7.38 -12.06 34.24
CA MET A 558 -7.92 -10.85 33.59
C MET A 558 -8.99 -11.19 32.54
N ALA A 559 -8.78 -12.24 31.73
CA ALA A 559 -9.72 -12.68 30.71
C ALA A 559 -11.02 -13.22 31.33
N LYS A 560 -10.92 -14.07 32.36
CA LYS A 560 -12.07 -14.59 33.11
C LYS A 560 -12.85 -13.45 33.76
N TYR A 561 -12.16 -12.54 34.46
CA TYR A 561 -12.81 -11.40 35.10
C TYR A 561 -13.52 -10.46 34.11
N GLY A 562 -12.92 -10.19 32.94
CA GLY A 562 -13.54 -9.35 31.92
C GLY A 562 -14.87 -9.92 31.40
N ILE A 563 -14.93 -11.24 31.20
CA ILE A 563 -16.16 -11.91 30.77
C ILE A 563 -17.19 -11.97 31.91
N GLU A 564 -16.78 -12.29 33.14
CA GLU A 564 -17.65 -12.30 34.32
C GLU A 564 -18.28 -10.92 34.59
N GLN A 565 -17.51 -9.83 34.48
CA GLN A 565 -18.05 -8.47 34.62
C GLN A 565 -19.05 -8.13 33.52
N ALA A 566 -18.75 -8.50 32.27
CA ALA A 566 -19.68 -8.27 31.16
C ALA A 566 -21.04 -8.95 31.41
N MET A 567 -21.03 -10.16 31.97
CA MET A 567 -22.24 -10.89 32.36
C MET A 567 -22.95 -10.25 33.56
N LEU A 568 -22.21 -9.84 34.59
CA LEU A 568 -22.77 -9.19 35.78
C LEU A 568 -23.42 -7.84 35.47
N ASP A 569 -22.91 -7.08 34.49
CA ASP A 569 -23.45 -5.78 34.10
C ASP A 569 -24.80 -5.88 33.35
N ASP A 570 -25.07 -6.97 32.63
CA ASP A 570 -26.33 -7.18 31.90
C ASP A 570 -27.52 -7.40 32.85
N ASP A 571 -27.25 -7.92 34.06
CA ASP A 571 -28.25 -8.20 35.11
C ASP A 571 -28.63 -6.95 35.95
N VAL A 572 -28.05 -5.76 35.67
CA VAL A 572 -28.24 -4.52 36.45
C VAL A 572 -29.18 -3.53 35.74
N THR A 573 -29.99 -2.79 36.51
CA THR A 573 -30.99 -1.82 36.02
C THR A 573 -30.39 -0.62 35.24
N GLU A 574 -29.11 -0.29 35.45
CA GLU A 574 -28.36 0.70 34.65
C GLU A 574 -27.08 0.05 34.12
N PRO A 575 -27.04 -0.42 32.86
CA PRO A 575 -25.86 -1.07 32.30
C PRO A 575 -24.69 -0.10 32.15
N GLU A 576 -23.46 -0.63 32.29
CA GLU A 576 -22.22 0.11 32.04
C GLU A 576 -22.25 0.75 30.64
N ARG A 577 -21.65 1.94 30.48
CA ARG A 577 -21.54 2.62 29.19
C ARG A 577 -20.08 2.63 28.73
N PRO A 578 -19.81 2.50 27.42
CA PRO A 578 -18.45 2.58 26.91
C PRO A 578 -17.86 3.97 27.17
N VAL A 579 -16.60 3.98 27.57
CA VAL A 579 -15.78 5.18 27.79
C VAL A 579 -14.70 5.27 26.71
N ASP A 580 -14.02 6.41 26.68
CA ASP A 580 -12.95 6.68 25.73
C ASP A 580 -11.67 7.15 26.42
N ARG A 581 -10.51 6.75 25.88
CA ARG A 581 -9.17 7.09 26.40
C ARG A 581 -8.21 7.42 25.28
N ILE A 582 -7.41 8.47 25.47
CA ILE A 582 -6.33 8.83 24.55
C ILE A 582 -5.01 8.35 25.14
N VAL A 583 -4.28 7.55 24.37
CA VAL A 583 -2.95 7.05 24.72
C VAL A 583 -1.92 7.74 23.83
N ASP A 584 -1.02 8.51 24.43
CA ASP A 584 0.14 9.11 23.78
C ASP A 584 1.30 8.09 23.76
N LEU A 585 1.91 7.91 22.59
CA LEU A 585 3.00 6.98 22.35
C LEU A 585 4.28 7.73 22.01
N TYR A 586 5.38 7.34 22.64
CA TYR A 586 6.66 8.01 22.47
C TYR A 586 7.63 7.17 21.63
N PRO A 587 8.56 7.82 20.89
CA PRO A 587 9.64 7.13 20.19
C PRO A 587 10.43 6.19 21.13
N PRO A 588 11.01 5.09 20.61
CA PRO A 588 11.16 4.74 19.18
C PRO A 588 9.97 3.96 18.60
N TYR A 589 9.85 3.84 17.28
CA TYR A 589 8.85 2.98 16.60
C TYR A 589 7.39 3.24 17.04
N VAL A 590 6.96 4.50 16.99
CA VAL A 590 5.60 4.91 17.43
C VAL A 590 4.52 4.24 16.58
N LYS A 591 4.73 4.09 15.27
CA LYS A 591 3.75 3.48 14.35
C LYS A 591 3.50 2.01 14.70
N GLU A 592 4.56 1.26 14.99
CA GLU A 592 4.48 -0.14 15.41
C GLU A 592 3.84 -0.25 16.81
N GLY A 593 4.16 0.68 17.72
CA GLY A 593 3.50 0.77 19.03
C GLY A 593 2.00 1.04 18.92
N ARG A 594 1.61 1.97 18.04
CA ARG A 594 0.20 2.27 17.72
C ARG A 594 -0.53 1.03 17.23
N ARG A 595 0.12 0.27 16.34
CA ARG A 595 -0.43 -0.97 15.77
C ARG A 595 -0.58 -2.06 16.83
N LEU A 596 0.43 -2.27 17.66
CA LEU A 596 0.38 -3.21 18.79
C LEU A 596 -0.81 -2.87 19.70
N LEU A 597 -0.92 -1.61 20.13
CA LEU A 597 -2.01 -1.14 21.00
C LEU A 597 -3.39 -1.33 20.35
N ALA A 598 -3.54 -0.91 19.09
CA ALA A 598 -4.79 -1.01 18.35
C ALA A 598 -5.23 -2.47 18.18
N ARG A 599 -4.28 -3.38 17.92
CA ARG A 599 -4.60 -4.79 17.71
C ARG A 599 -4.88 -5.53 19.01
N ILE A 600 -4.13 -5.27 20.09
CA ILE A 600 -4.49 -5.76 21.43
C ILE A 600 -5.89 -5.28 21.80
N GLY A 601 -6.16 -3.98 21.63
CA GLY A 601 -7.48 -3.41 21.89
C GLY A 601 -8.59 -4.11 21.11
N TYR A 602 -8.38 -4.40 19.83
CA TYR A 602 -9.34 -5.15 19.02
C TYR A 602 -9.66 -6.54 19.60
N GLU A 603 -8.63 -7.32 19.97
CA GLU A 603 -8.84 -8.65 20.57
C GLU A 603 -9.50 -8.55 21.96
N MET A 604 -9.25 -7.46 22.68
CA MET A 604 -9.90 -7.10 23.95
C MET A 604 -11.23 -6.36 23.78
N ARG A 605 -11.91 -6.50 22.63
CA ARG A 605 -13.25 -5.93 22.35
C ARG A 605 -13.34 -4.39 22.38
N CYS A 606 -12.20 -3.69 22.32
CA CYS A 606 -12.14 -2.24 22.14
C CYS A 606 -12.08 -1.86 20.65
N ARG A 607 -12.42 -0.61 20.35
CA ARG A 607 -12.20 0.02 19.03
C ARG A 607 -11.15 1.12 19.15
N SER A 608 -10.29 1.23 18.14
CA SER A 608 -9.24 2.24 18.09
C SER A 608 -9.44 3.18 16.91
N VAL A 609 -9.18 4.46 17.14
CA VAL A 609 -9.16 5.52 16.12
C VAL A 609 -7.80 6.19 16.17
N TYR A 610 -7.25 6.46 14.99
CA TYR A 610 -6.08 7.29 14.82
C TYR A 610 -6.53 8.71 14.49
N PRO A 611 -6.45 9.67 15.42
CA PRO A 611 -6.88 11.03 15.13
C PRO A 611 -5.99 11.62 14.03
N GLY A 612 -6.59 12.28 13.04
CA GLY A 612 -5.87 12.92 11.94
C GLY A 612 -5.07 14.16 12.38
N GLY A 613 -4.15 14.61 11.53
CA GLY A 613 -3.33 15.82 11.74
C GLY A 613 -1.95 15.56 12.32
N LYS A 614 -0.98 16.43 11.99
CA LYS A 614 0.45 16.30 12.37
C LYS A 614 0.65 16.20 13.90
N ASP A 615 -0.16 16.92 14.69
CA ASP A 615 -0.08 16.94 16.15
C ASP A 615 -0.57 15.64 16.83
N ASN A 616 -1.39 14.85 16.13
CA ASN A 616 -1.96 13.61 16.67
C ASN A 616 -1.22 12.36 16.18
N ARG A 617 -0.05 12.52 15.54
CA ARG A 617 0.72 11.42 14.97
C ARG A 617 1.20 10.37 16.01
N HIS A 618 1.18 10.73 17.27
CA HIS A 618 1.58 9.88 18.39
C HIS A 618 0.41 9.34 19.22
N ARG A 619 -0.83 9.63 18.81
CA ARG A 619 -2.03 9.32 19.60
C ARG A 619 -2.81 8.13 19.05
N VAL A 620 -3.32 7.33 19.96
CA VAL A 620 -4.39 6.36 19.71
C VAL A 620 -5.56 6.69 20.61
N HIS A 621 -6.74 6.83 20.02
CA HIS A 621 -7.98 7.02 20.76
C HIS A 621 -8.71 5.69 20.87
N LEU A 622 -8.82 5.14 22.07
CA LEU A 622 -9.48 3.88 22.36
C LEU A 622 -10.89 4.11 22.87
N PHE A 623 -11.81 3.25 22.43
CA PHE A 623 -13.20 3.19 22.83
C PHE A 623 -13.49 1.78 23.33
N GLY A 624 -14.03 1.65 24.53
CA GLY A 624 -14.28 0.35 25.13
C GLY A 624 -14.92 0.48 26.49
N PHE A 625 -15.15 -0.65 27.15
CA PHE A 625 -15.54 -0.65 28.54
C PHE A 625 -14.31 -0.58 29.44
N GLU A 626 -14.47 -0.10 30.67
CA GLU A 626 -13.36 0.23 31.57
C GLU A 626 -12.43 -0.97 31.80
N THR A 627 -13.02 -2.15 32.03
CA THR A 627 -12.30 -3.41 32.24
C THR A 627 -11.47 -3.84 31.02
N ASP A 628 -12.05 -3.71 29.82
CA ASP A 628 -11.40 -4.08 28.56
C ASP A 628 -10.26 -3.10 28.20
N LEU A 629 -10.48 -1.80 28.46
CA LEU A 629 -9.47 -0.75 28.26
C LEU A 629 -8.29 -0.94 29.21
N GLN A 630 -8.56 -1.22 30.48
CA GLN A 630 -7.50 -1.43 31.47
C GLN A 630 -6.67 -2.69 31.16
N ALA A 631 -7.32 -3.77 30.74
CA ALA A 631 -6.63 -4.98 30.32
C ALA A 631 -5.78 -4.75 29.06
N THR A 632 -6.28 -3.95 28.11
CA THR A 632 -5.53 -3.51 26.93
C THR A 632 -4.27 -2.73 27.31
N GLU A 633 -4.35 -1.80 28.27
CA GLU A 633 -3.20 -1.00 28.72
C GLU A 633 -2.12 -1.85 29.39
N VAL A 634 -2.50 -2.80 30.24
CA VAL A 634 -1.57 -3.71 30.92
C VAL A 634 -0.85 -4.61 29.91
N LEU A 635 -1.60 -5.24 29.00
CA LEU A 635 -1.03 -6.07 27.92
C LEU A 635 -0.10 -5.25 27.03
N PHE A 636 -0.52 -4.04 26.66
CA PHE A 636 0.27 -3.15 25.82
C PHE A 636 1.60 -2.77 26.49
N ALA A 637 1.59 -2.41 27.78
CA ALA A 637 2.81 -2.03 28.49
C ALA A 637 3.85 -3.18 28.49
N SER A 638 3.41 -4.40 28.80
CA SER A 638 4.28 -5.59 28.81
C SER A 638 4.79 -5.94 27.40
N LEU A 639 3.88 -6.10 26.44
CA LEU A 639 4.24 -6.53 25.09
C LEU A 639 5.03 -5.47 24.33
N ARG A 640 4.87 -4.18 24.67
CA ARG A 640 5.68 -3.10 24.09
C ARG A 640 7.15 -3.21 24.52
N LEU A 641 7.41 -3.52 25.78
CA LEU A 641 8.78 -3.73 26.27
C LEU A 641 9.42 -4.94 25.58
N GLN A 642 8.72 -6.08 25.58
CA GLN A 642 9.19 -7.31 24.92
C GLN A 642 9.44 -7.10 23.42
N MET A 643 8.57 -6.36 22.74
CA MET A 643 8.72 -6.06 21.32
C MET A 643 9.95 -5.18 21.03
N LEU A 644 10.23 -4.18 21.86
CA LEU A 644 11.40 -3.32 21.65
C LEU A 644 12.70 -4.09 21.89
N GLU A 645 12.79 -4.84 22.99
CA GLU A 645 13.97 -5.65 23.31
C GLU A 645 14.18 -6.80 22.31
N GLY A 646 13.10 -7.50 21.95
CA GLY A 646 13.15 -8.60 20.98
C GLY A 646 13.61 -8.13 19.60
N ALA A 647 13.16 -6.95 19.15
CA ALA A 647 13.60 -6.38 17.88
C ALA A 647 15.11 -6.08 17.88
N ASP A 648 15.66 -5.49 18.95
CA ASP A 648 17.09 -5.20 19.06
C ASP A 648 17.93 -6.49 19.16
N ASN A 649 17.41 -7.53 19.81
CA ASN A 649 18.05 -8.85 19.84
C ASN A 649 18.06 -9.53 18.48
N ALA A 650 16.92 -9.55 17.78
CA ALA A 650 16.82 -10.15 16.46
C ALA A 650 17.66 -9.41 15.41
N ASP A 651 17.70 -8.08 15.46
CA ASP A 651 18.57 -7.25 14.61
C ASP A 651 20.04 -7.65 14.75
N ARG A 652 20.50 -7.89 15.97
CA ARG A 652 21.88 -8.30 16.26
C ARG A 652 22.19 -9.74 15.80
N LEU A 653 21.23 -10.66 15.87
CA LEU A 653 21.45 -12.10 15.66
C LEU A 653 21.14 -12.58 14.24
N HIS A 654 20.15 -11.98 13.58
CA HIS A 654 19.51 -12.56 12.41
C HIS A 654 19.45 -11.61 11.21
N ARG A 655 19.71 -10.29 11.37
CA ARG A 655 19.67 -9.35 10.25
C ARG A 655 20.78 -9.65 9.23
N PRO A 656 20.46 -9.73 7.92
CA PRO A 656 21.45 -9.75 6.86
C PRO A 656 22.32 -8.47 6.86
N GLU A 657 23.64 -8.60 6.68
CA GLU A 657 24.57 -7.46 6.72
C GLU A 657 24.22 -6.34 5.74
N THR A 658 23.59 -6.69 4.61
CA THR A 658 23.20 -5.76 3.54
C THR A 658 21.89 -5.01 3.79
N GLU A 659 21.16 -5.35 4.86
CA GLU A 659 19.85 -4.79 5.17
C GLU A 659 19.93 -3.67 6.23
N ASP A 660 19.10 -2.64 6.08
CA ASP A 660 18.97 -1.56 7.07
C ASP A 660 18.37 -2.06 8.39
N ALA A 661 18.97 -1.64 9.51
CA ALA A 661 18.57 -2.07 10.85
C ALA A 661 17.14 -1.64 11.20
N ARG A 662 16.72 -0.43 10.79
CA ARG A 662 15.36 0.07 11.06
C ARG A 662 14.35 -0.74 10.25
N ALA A 663 14.63 -1.05 8.98
CA ALA A 663 13.78 -1.86 8.12
C ALA A 663 13.58 -3.29 8.66
N TYR A 664 14.67 -3.95 9.07
CA TYR A 664 14.63 -5.30 9.66
C TYR A 664 13.80 -5.30 10.94
N LYS A 665 14.11 -4.42 11.89
CA LYS A 665 13.40 -4.32 13.18
C LYS A 665 11.92 -4.04 13.01
N ARG A 666 11.54 -3.12 12.11
CA ARG A 666 10.12 -2.84 11.84
C ARG A 666 9.42 -4.09 11.34
N SER A 667 10.00 -4.81 10.38
CA SER A 667 9.39 -6.04 9.87
C SER A 667 9.25 -7.12 10.93
N TRP A 668 10.30 -7.30 11.76
CA TRP A 668 10.25 -8.18 12.93
C TRP A 668 9.11 -7.81 13.87
N MET A 669 8.95 -6.53 14.20
CA MET A 669 7.86 -6.07 15.08
C MET A 669 6.48 -6.39 14.49
N LEU A 670 6.30 -6.34 13.17
CA LEU A 670 5.03 -6.72 12.54
C LEU A 670 4.72 -8.20 12.68
N GLY A 671 5.74 -9.07 12.50
CA GLY A 671 5.61 -10.50 12.73
C GLY A 671 5.29 -10.83 14.17
N PHE A 672 5.99 -10.19 15.10
CA PHE A 672 5.75 -10.28 16.54
C PHE A 672 4.31 -9.86 16.88
N ILE A 673 3.89 -8.66 16.44
CA ILE A 673 2.52 -8.15 16.66
C ILE A 673 1.47 -9.13 16.14
N ARG A 674 1.64 -9.66 14.92
CA ARG A 674 0.69 -10.62 14.36
C ARG A 674 0.56 -11.85 15.26
N GLU A 675 1.68 -12.46 15.63
CA GLU A 675 1.65 -13.70 16.39
C GLU A 675 1.08 -13.51 17.80
N VAL A 676 1.55 -12.50 18.54
CA VAL A 676 1.07 -12.26 19.91
C VAL A 676 -0.43 -11.94 19.93
N THR A 677 -0.91 -11.17 18.95
CA THR A 677 -2.33 -10.82 18.89
C THR A 677 -3.22 -11.96 18.42
N ALA A 678 -2.75 -12.82 17.50
CA ALA A 678 -3.45 -14.05 17.15
C ALA A 678 -3.61 -14.96 18.37
N ARG A 679 -2.57 -15.09 19.18
CA ARG A 679 -2.60 -15.88 20.41
C ARG A 679 -3.48 -15.26 21.50
N ILE A 680 -3.50 -13.92 21.65
CA ILE A 680 -4.46 -13.22 22.54
C ILE A 680 -5.90 -13.49 22.08
N GLY A 681 -6.17 -13.39 20.78
CA GLY A 681 -7.50 -13.69 20.21
C GLY A 681 -7.93 -15.13 20.49
N ALA A 682 -7.02 -16.10 20.35
CA ALA A 682 -7.28 -17.50 20.71
C ALA A 682 -7.58 -17.68 22.21
N ALA A 683 -6.84 -17.00 23.09
CA ALA A 683 -7.09 -17.02 24.53
C ALA A 683 -8.46 -16.41 24.90
N GLN A 684 -8.86 -15.31 24.25
CA GLN A 684 -10.20 -14.71 24.43
C GLN A 684 -11.32 -15.63 23.94
N GLN A 685 -11.12 -16.33 22.82
CA GLN A 685 -12.06 -17.32 22.31
C GLN A 685 -12.21 -18.51 23.26
N ALA A 686 -11.10 -19.03 23.79
CA ALA A 686 -11.10 -20.11 24.77
C ALA A 686 -11.80 -19.70 26.08
N ALA A 687 -11.51 -18.50 26.59
CA ALA A 687 -12.17 -17.97 27.78
C ALA A 687 -13.69 -17.80 27.58
N ARG A 688 -14.10 -17.37 26.38
CA ARG A 688 -15.52 -17.28 26.01
C ARG A 688 -16.18 -18.65 25.95
N ALA A 689 -15.54 -19.65 25.33
CA ALA A 689 -16.06 -21.01 25.27
C ALA A 689 -16.23 -21.60 26.68
N ALA A 690 -15.23 -21.41 27.56
CA ALA A 690 -15.31 -21.86 28.95
C ALA A 690 -16.46 -21.18 29.72
N ALA A 691 -16.69 -19.87 29.52
CA ALA A 691 -17.81 -19.17 30.13
C ALA A 691 -19.18 -19.62 29.58
N GLU A 692 -19.26 -19.96 28.28
CA GLU A 692 -20.47 -20.52 27.67
C GLU A 692 -20.76 -21.94 28.22
N GLU A 693 -19.74 -22.76 28.46
CA GLU A 693 -19.87 -24.08 29.11
C GLU A 693 -20.29 -23.97 30.58
N GLU A 694 -19.68 -23.06 31.35
CA GLU A 694 -20.05 -22.79 32.75
C GLU A 694 -21.52 -22.31 32.84
N ALA A 695 -21.96 -21.42 31.93
CA ALA A 695 -23.35 -20.93 31.90
C ALA A 695 -24.37 -21.99 31.45
N GLY A 696 -23.99 -22.93 30.59
CA GLY A 696 -24.85 -24.04 30.16
C GLY A 696 -25.02 -25.15 31.20
N ALA A 697 -24.11 -25.25 32.18
CA ALA A 697 -24.18 -26.24 33.26
C ALA A 697 -25.16 -25.84 34.40
N ASP A 698 -25.48 -24.55 34.53
CA ASP A 698 -26.33 -23.98 35.59
C ASP A 698 -27.82 -23.84 35.20
N GLU A 699 -28.26 -24.49 34.11
CA GLU A 699 -29.61 -24.33 33.50
C GLU A 699 -30.82 -24.66 34.40
N GLU A 700 -30.66 -25.20 35.61
CA GLU A 700 -31.82 -25.41 36.49
C GLU A 700 -32.28 -24.16 37.28
N VAL A 701 -31.49 -23.07 37.40
CA VAL A 701 -31.92 -21.89 38.20
C VAL A 701 -31.31 -20.54 37.76
N THR A 702 -31.45 -20.04 36.52
CA THR A 702 -31.68 -18.59 36.24
C THR A 702 -31.90 -18.26 34.75
N SER A 703 -32.76 -17.25 34.51
CA SER A 703 -33.06 -16.64 33.21
C SER A 703 -31.93 -15.69 32.73
N GLY A 704 -30.69 -16.18 32.62
CA GLY A 704 -29.55 -15.37 32.12
C GLY A 704 -29.51 -15.29 30.58
N ARG A 705 -29.04 -14.16 30.03
CA ARG A 705 -28.81 -13.97 28.58
C ARG A 705 -27.52 -14.69 28.16
N SER A 706 -27.44 -15.22 26.94
CA SER A 706 -26.22 -15.90 26.45
C SER A 706 -25.01 -14.95 26.40
N VAL A 707 -23.83 -15.42 26.83
CA VAL A 707 -22.53 -14.72 26.77
C VAL A 707 -22.28 -14.09 25.38
N ALA A 708 -22.60 -14.83 24.32
CA ALA A 708 -22.48 -14.37 22.94
C ALA A 708 -23.27 -13.07 22.65
N LEU A 709 -24.49 -12.99 23.18
CA LEU A 709 -25.39 -11.84 22.97
C LEU A 709 -24.91 -10.62 23.77
N VAL A 710 -24.48 -10.83 25.01
CA VAL A 710 -23.94 -9.76 25.88
C VAL A 710 -22.73 -9.10 25.23
N LEU A 711 -21.80 -9.89 24.68
CA LEU A 711 -20.61 -9.36 24.01
C LEU A 711 -20.95 -8.65 22.68
N ALA A 712 -21.96 -9.12 21.94
CA ALA A 712 -22.44 -8.47 20.72
C ALA A 712 -23.10 -7.10 21.01
N ASP A 713 -23.91 -7.01 22.07
CA ASP A 713 -24.53 -5.76 22.51
C ASP A 713 -23.47 -4.75 22.95
N ARG A 714 -22.47 -5.17 23.75
CA ARG A 714 -21.31 -4.33 24.15
C ARG A 714 -20.56 -3.78 22.93
N THR A 715 -20.31 -4.61 21.92
CA THR A 715 -19.66 -4.17 20.66
C THR A 715 -20.48 -3.09 19.96
N THR A 716 -21.81 -3.26 19.90
CA THR A 716 -22.73 -2.29 19.28
C THR A 716 -22.70 -0.94 20.01
N PHE A 717 -22.65 -0.94 21.35
CA PHE A 717 -22.54 0.29 22.13
C PHE A 717 -21.22 1.04 21.87
N VAL A 718 -20.10 0.32 21.77
CA VAL A 718 -18.79 0.89 21.45
C VAL A 718 -18.80 1.52 20.06
N GLU A 719 -19.37 0.83 19.06
CA GLU A 719 -19.47 1.35 17.68
C GLU A 719 -20.36 2.58 17.59
N ALA A 720 -21.48 2.62 18.31
CA ALA A 720 -22.35 3.79 18.39
C ALA A 720 -21.63 5.01 19.01
N ARG A 721 -20.87 4.81 20.09
CA ARG A 721 -20.08 5.87 20.74
C ARG A 721 -18.98 6.41 19.82
N LEU A 722 -18.32 5.53 19.08
CA LEU A 722 -17.29 5.87 18.09
C LEU A 722 -17.89 6.65 16.92
N ALA A 723 -19.00 6.19 16.33
CA ALA A 723 -19.67 6.87 15.22
C ALA A 723 -20.19 8.26 15.60
N ALA A 724 -20.61 8.46 16.86
CA ALA A 724 -21.03 9.76 17.36
C ALA A 724 -19.88 10.78 17.44
N GLN A 725 -18.65 10.34 17.76
CA GLN A 725 -17.49 11.22 17.88
C GLN A 725 -16.72 11.38 16.56
N TYR A 726 -16.71 10.34 15.74
CA TYR A 726 -16.03 10.30 14.45
C TYR A 726 -17.01 9.89 13.33
N PRO A 727 -17.88 10.81 12.87
CA PRO A 727 -18.88 10.51 11.83
C PRO A 727 -18.27 10.29 10.43
N LYS A 728 -17.01 10.70 10.22
CA LYS A 728 -16.28 10.56 8.96
C LYS A 728 -14.94 9.88 9.24
N LEU A 729 -14.95 8.55 9.27
CA LEU A 729 -13.74 7.74 9.39
C LEU A 729 -13.32 7.21 8.03
N ASN A 730 -12.08 7.46 7.66
CA ASN A 730 -11.46 6.83 6.50
C ASN A 730 -10.98 5.42 6.89
N LYS A 731 -10.91 4.52 5.90
CA LYS A 731 -10.26 3.21 6.08
C LYS A 731 -8.79 3.43 6.45
N THR A 732 -8.31 2.67 7.43
CA THR A 732 -6.87 2.65 7.74
C THR A 732 -6.15 2.00 6.57
N ARG A 733 -5.04 2.59 6.14
CA ARG A 733 -4.23 2.02 5.06
C ARG A 733 -3.62 0.67 5.49
N PRO A 734 -3.40 -0.24 4.53
CA PRO A 734 -2.69 -1.49 4.78
C PRO A 734 -1.31 -1.26 5.43
N THR A 735 -0.80 -2.34 6.01
CA THR A 735 0.48 -2.32 6.68
C THR A 735 1.59 -2.56 5.68
N LYS A 736 2.56 -1.63 5.62
CA LYS A 736 3.77 -1.83 4.82
C LYS A 736 4.78 -2.74 5.49
N PHE A 737 5.15 -3.82 4.80
CA PHE A 737 6.27 -4.68 5.16
C PHE A 737 7.53 -4.18 4.46
N LYS A 738 8.59 -3.98 5.23
CA LYS A 738 9.73 -3.17 4.80
C LYS A 738 11.08 -3.86 4.92
N GLY A 739 11.14 -5.06 5.51
CA GLY A 739 12.38 -5.82 5.78
C GLY A 739 12.15 -7.31 5.99
N THR A 740 13.21 -8.09 6.17
CA THR A 740 13.15 -9.57 6.21
C THR A 740 12.88 -10.15 7.60
N GLY A 741 12.75 -9.32 8.64
CA GLY A 741 12.64 -9.78 10.02
C GLY A 741 11.30 -10.44 10.40
N TYR A 742 10.29 -10.45 9.54
CA TYR A 742 8.94 -10.82 9.92
C TYR A 742 8.80 -12.25 10.43
N TRP A 743 9.28 -13.27 9.72
CA TRP A 743 9.09 -14.65 10.19
C TRP A 743 9.90 -14.94 11.44
N GLN A 744 11.04 -14.28 11.63
CA GLN A 744 11.74 -14.29 12.91
C GLN A 744 10.89 -13.65 14.01
N GLY A 745 10.22 -12.53 13.73
CA GLY A 745 9.26 -11.91 14.63
C GLY A 745 8.07 -12.81 14.97
N VAL A 746 7.56 -13.57 14.01
CA VAL A 746 6.53 -14.60 14.25
C VAL A 746 7.08 -15.72 15.15
N ALA A 747 8.29 -16.21 14.88
CA ALA A 747 8.92 -17.26 15.68
C ALA A 747 9.17 -16.82 17.13
N ASP A 748 9.69 -15.61 17.32
CA ASP A 748 9.91 -15.02 18.64
C ASP A 748 8.57 -14.68 19.32
N GLY A 749 7.59 -14.26 18.54
CA GLY A 749 6.21 -14.00 18.97
C GLY A 749 5.50 -15.24 19.55
N ARG A 750 5.87 -16.45 19.14
CA ARG A 750 5.37 -17.70 19.75
C ARG A 750 5.86 -17.89 21.18
N HIS A 751 7.07 -17.41 21.45
CA HIS A 751 7.71 -17.44 22.76
C HIS A 751 7.43 -16.16 23.55
N ALA A 752 6.77 -15.16 22.96
CA ALA A 752 6.38 -13.95 23.66
C ALA A 752 5.45 -14.27 24.81
N ASP A 753 5.57 -13.50 25.88
CA ASP A 753 4.72 -13.67 27.04
C ASP A 753 3.44 -12.84 26.93
N ILE A 754 2.40 -13.52 26.48
CA ILE A 754 0.99 -13.05 26.44
C ILE A 754 0.15 -13.66 27.58
N GLY A 755 0.83 -14.45 28.42
CA GLY A 755 0.42 -15.52 29.31
C GLY A 755 -0.91 -16.25 29.03
N GLY A 756 -0.76 -17.36 28.30
CA GLY A 756 -1.73 -18.43 28.21
C GLY A 756 -1.02 -19.78 28.28
N SER A 757 -1.70 -20.76 28.87
CA SER A 757 -1.18 -22.11 29.16
C SER A 757 -0.84 -22.91 27.90
N ALA A 758 0.41 -23.35 27.79
CA ALA A 758 0.79 -24.44 26.88
C ALA A 758 0.35 -25.78 27.49
N VAL A 759 -0.77 -26.34 27.01
CA VAL A 759 -1.12 -27.74 27.26
C VAL A 759 -0.77 -28.55 26.01
N ALA A 760 0.17 -29.48 26.21
CA ALA A 760 0.49 -30.67 25.42
C ALA A 760 1.16 -30.47 24.05
N ASP A 761 2.50 -30.57 24.05
CA ASP A 761 3.26 -31.45 23.14
C ASP A 761 4.67 -31.68 23.72
N GLU A 762 4.74 -32.39 24.85
CA GLU A 762 5.96 -33.10 25.24
C GLU A 762 5.64 -34.59 25.26
N GLU A 763 5.99 -35.30 24.19
CA GLU A 763 6.13 -36.75 24.23
C GLU A 763 7.17 -37.11 25.30
N PRO A 764 6.85 -38.01 26.26
CA PRO A 764 7.78 -38.39 27.30
C PRO A 764 8.87 -39.31 26.73
N ASN A 765 10.00 -38.73 26.33
CA ASN A 765 11.22 -39.50 26.11
C ASN A 765 11.87 -39.83 27.46
N VAL A 766 11.47 -40.96 28.06
CA VAL A 766 12.23 -41.62 29.12
C VAL A 766 12.48 -43.07 28.72
N GLN A 767 13.50 -43.27 27.89
CA GLN A 767 14.36 -44.45 28.00
C GLN A 767 15.69 -44.00 28.58
N LEU A 768 15.93 -44.30 29.85
CA LEU A 768 17.26 -44.46 30.45
C LEU A 768 17.12 -45.02 31.88
N THR A 769 17.06 -46.34 32.01
CA THR A 769 17.82 -47.09 33.05
C THR A 769 17.73 -48.60 32.78
N ARG A 770 18.90 -49.18 32.49
CA ARG A 770 19.36 -50.58 32.59
C ARG A 770 18.42 -51.76 32.33
#